data_AF-A0A1L8E852-F1
#
_entry.id   AF-A0A1L8E852-F1
#
_cell.length_a   1.000
_cell.length_b   1.000
_cell.length_c   1.000
_cell.angle_alpha   90.00
_cell.angle_beta   90.00
_cell.angle_gamma   90.00
#
_symmetry.space_group_name_H-M   'P 1'
#
loop_
_entity.id
_entity.type
_entity.pdbx_description
1 polymer ?
#
loop_
_entity_poly.entity_id
_entity_poly.type
_entity_poly.pdbx_seq_one_letter_code
_entity_poly.pdbx_strand_id
1 'polypeptide(L)'
;MGKYLVLIVGLISAGCLIEAGLIQSRIMEFDGDTTTTEGLHNSTTKSPPLTSTTSSPPMANTTSSPPIANTTSRPPVTEGPGIGGGVIVSGDCSFRVTGDLNDPAPLFTPAGILEWIVPTPAGVVEIPNGHYIDMYCSDSFVAPFENMTKITAQCLQGLYFLVDGIIRPFNNFSCTEWPVYTARRTGRKCNGGTDLLEVGFEVNEGFLQTMDICHDEVNEVTRYVHHVLNPSSAAYQRSVARPRFIEGDFYDGKNVDNLYTKIQQNITISNILGMDASPYFNDSIDIYMARGHMAAKTDFIFGAPQMSTFFFVNVAPQWQAFNGGNWERVEDGVRKYVANNNLTTDCYTGIWGVSTLPDVNGIPRELYLTFDENNNGLIPVPKIYFRVVIDRDTRKGVVLIGVNNPHASLEQILEEYVICEDIGHQIDWIQWAKEDLYKGYSYACSVPDFIKVVKDLPLEDLETTGILGIDEDIPTASNCSFRVNGDLNDPAPLYTPMGVYQLLMPNSEGTVELQKGESMDMYCTKAFVAPFENYTRIRAQCEGGFQFSVEGQRYNFSQFICSSWPTYTARRTGRSCNGGTDLLGIGFDVDGGFLQTMDVCHDEDQEVTRYVHHVLTPSSGSYQRSVTRPSFKPGDFYAGKNVDNLYTQVQQNNTISQILGMDASPYFEGSNIYLARGHMAAKVDFIFAS
;
A
#
# COMPACT_ATOMS: atom_id res chain seq x y z
N MET A 1 13.02 -8.14 71.93
CA MET A 1 12.13 -6.95 71.84
C MET A 1 11.62 -6.88 70.40
N GLY A 2 10.39 -6.52 70.07
CA GLY A 2 9.21 -6.25 70.90
C GLY A 2 7.93 -6.48 70.07
N LYS A 3 6.87 -7.00 70.70
CA LYS A 3 5.61 -7.46 70.05
C LYS A 3 4.69 -6.30 69.63
N TYR A 4 3.85 -6.57 68.62
CA TYR A 4 2.44 -6.17 68.43
C TYR A 4 1.88 -4.91 69.14
N LEU A 5 1.19 -4.08 68.36
CA LEU A 5 -0.25 -3.85 68.61
C LEU A 5 -1.01 -3.54 67.29
N VAL A 6 -2.34 -3.62 67.35
CA VAL A 6 -3.32 -3.51 66.25
C VAL A 6 -4.53 -2.70 66.76
N LEU A 7 -5.49 -2.38 65.88
CA LEU A 7 -6.85 -1.82 66.09
C LEU A 7 -7.03 -0.28 66.05
N ILE A 8 -8.16 0.29 65.56
CA ILE A 8 -9.14 -0.14 64.53
C ILE A 8 -10.14 1.02 64.17
N VAL A 9 -10.76 0.99 62.96
CA VAL A 9 -11.97 1.75 62.51
C VAL A 9 -11.86 3.30 62.49
N GLY A 10 -12.43 4.09 61.56
CA GLY A 10 -13.24 3.91 60.32
C GLY A 10 -13.49 5.33 59.73
N LEU A 11 -14.35 5.66 58.74
CA LEU A 11 -15.30 4.97 57.84
C LEU A 11 -15.77 6.05 56.81
N ILE A 12 -16.59 5.72 55.78
CA ILE A 12 -17.39 6.62 54.87
C ILE A 12 -16.78 7.05 53.50
N SER A 13 -17.10 6.25 52.47
CA SER A 13 -17.89 6.54 51.22
C SER A 13 -17.52 7.58 50.13
N ALA A 14 -17.86 7.19 48.87
CA ALA A 14 -17.96 7.94 47.58
C ALA A 14 -16.63 8.44 46.94
N GLY A 15 -16.45 8.55 45.61
CA GLY A 15 -17.37 8.43 44.44
C GLY A 15 -17.61 9.82 43.80
N CYS A 16 -17.42 10.10 42.49
CA CYS A 16 -17.30 9.26 41.29
C CYS A 16 -16.45 9.88 40.14
N LEU A 17 -16.13 9.03 39.15
CA LEU A 17 -15.99 9.21 37.68
C LEU A 17 -16.10 10.63 37.04
N ILE A 18 -15.18 10.93 36.11
CA ILE A 18 -15.36 11.12 34.62
C ILE A 18 -13.98 10.72 34.01
N GLU A 19 -13.78 9.67 33.22
CA GLU A 19 -14.29 9.25 31.89
C GLU A 19 -13.59 9.93 30.69
N ALA A 20 -13.02 9.10 29.79
CA ALA A 20 -12.47 9.48 28.49
C ALA A 20 -12.71 8.31 27.52
N GLY A 21 -13.46 8.56 26.44
CA GLY A 21 -14.00 7.49 25.59
C GLY A 21 -13.01 6.90 24.58
N LEU A 22 -13.23 5.64 24.21
CA LEU A 22 -12.51 4.95 23.12
C LEU A 22 -13.47 4.29 22.12
N ILE A 23 -12.95 4.17 20.89
CA ILE A 23 -13.62 3.75 19.65
C ILE A 23 -14.30 2.38 19.80
N GLN A 24 -15.55 2.27 19.34
CA GLN A 24 -16.32 1.03 19.41
C GLN A 24 -16.12 0.14 18.17
N SER A 25 -15.35 -0.94 18.31
CA SER A 25 -15.39 -2.08 17.39
C SER A 25 -16.64 -2.93 17.64
N ARG A 26 -17.19 -3.55 16.59
CA ARG A 26 -18.39 -4.40 16.67
C ARG A 26 -17.98 -5.87 16.48
N ILE A 27 -17.95 -6.61 17.57
CA ILE A 27 -17.83 -8.08 17.56
C ILE A 27 -19.23 -8.68 17.82
N MET A 28 -19.53 -9.79 17.15
CA MET A 28 -20.70 -10.62 17.43
C MET A 28 -20.26 -11.79 18.30
N GLU A 29 -20.77 -11.87 19.53
CA GLU A 29 -20.64 -13.09 20.33
C GLU A 29 -21.72 -14.09 19.89
N PHE A 30 -21.28 -15.29 19.52
CA PHE A 30 -22.14 -16.47 19.52
C PHE A 30 -22.15 -17.04 20.93
N ASP A 31 -23.33 -17.11 21.54
CA ASP A 31 -23.55 -17.85 22.78
C ASP A 31 -24.60 -18.95 22.51
N GLY A 32 -24.47 -20.10 23.16
CA GLY A 32 -25.28 -21.26 22.82
C GLY A 32 -25.15 -22.42 23.79
N ASP A 33 -26.28 -22.85 24.34
CA ASP A 33 -26.43 -24.16 24.97
C ASP A 33 -27.88 -24.68 24.79
N THR A 34 -28.22 -25.77 25.47
CA THR A 34 -28.93 -26.89 24.82
C THR A 34 -30.37 -27.20 25.29
N THR A 35 -31.07 -27.91 24.39
CA THR A 35 -32.08 -28.97 24.65
C THR A 35 -33.55 -28.70 25.02
N THR A 36 -34.39 -29.35 24.19
CA THR A 36 -35.59 -30.18 24.52
C THR A 36 -37.03 -29.62 24.58
N THR A 37 -37.85 -30.29 23.75
CA THR A 37 -39.25 -30.77 23.93
C THR A 37 -40.49 -29.87 23.75
N GLU A 38 -41.32 -30.31 22.79
CA GLU A 38 -42.80 -30.26 22.67
C GLU A 38 -43.56 -28.92 22.58
N GLY A 39 -44.53 -28.86 21.66
CA GLY A 39 -45.47 -27.74 21.51
C GLY A 39 -46.11 -27.62 20.13
N LEU A 40 -47.20 -28.34 19.86
CA LEU A 40 -47.93 -28.28 18.59
C LEU A 40 -49.03 -27.19 18.64
N HIS A 41 -49.07 -26.23 17.71
CA HIS A 41 -50.35 -25.67 17.21
C HIS A 41 -50.24 -24.80 15.94
N ASN A 42 -51.29 -24.86 15.10
CA ASN A 42 -51.46 -24.03 13.90
C ASN A 42 -51.86 -22.58 14.23
N SER A 43 -51.42 -21.63 13.40
CA SER A 43 -52.35 -20.65 12.78
C SER A 43 -51.78 -20.01 11.51
N THR A 44 -52.62 -19.88 10.48
CA THR A 44 -52.32 -19.15 9.23
C THR A 44 -52.87 -17.73 9.26
N THR A 45 -52.17 -16.76 8.70
CA THR A 45 -52.77 -15.50 8.21
C THR A 45 -52.28 -15.15 6.80
N LYS A 46 -53.18 -14.60 5.99
CA LYS A 46 -52.93 -14.04 4.64
C LYS A 46 -53.15 -12.53 4.70
N SER A 47 -52.55 -11.78 3.77
CA SER A 47 -53.05 -10.46 3.36
C SER A 47 -52.98 -10.27 1.83
N PRO A 48 -53.95 -9.58 1.18
CA PRO A 48 -54.10 -9.51 -0.29
C PRO A 48 -53.71 -8.12 -0.89
N PRO A 49 -53.80 -7.93 -2.23
CA PRO A 49 -53.17 -6.79 -2.94
C PRO A 49 -54.13 -5.71 -3.50
N LEU A 50 -53.50 -4.63 -4.02
CA LEU A 50 -53.92 -3.67 -5.08
C LEU A 50 -55.37 -3.15 -5.18
N THR A 51 -55.51 -1.82 -5.27
CA THR A 51 -56.60 -1.12 -5.99
C THR A 51 -56.11 0.17 -6.65
N SER A 52 -56.83 0.64 -7.68
CA SER A 52 -56.60 1.89 -8.41
C SER A 52 -57.94 2.54 -8.81
N THR A 53 -58.02 3.88 -8.81
CA THR A 53 -59.21 4.62 -9.28
C THR A 53 -58.85 5.99 -9.88
N THR A 54 -59.70 6.45 -10.81
CA THR A 54 -59.56 7.65 -11.63
C THR A 54 -60.74 8.62 -11.44
N SER A 55 -60.56 9.93 -11.65
CA SER A 55 -61.69 10.85 -11.92
C SER A 55 -61.27 12.15 -12.64
N SER A 56 -62.22 12.79 -13.35
CA SER A 56 -62.12 14.10 -14.01
C SER A 56 -63.53 14.63 -14.30
N PRO A 57 -63.81 15.95 -14.16
CA PRO A 57 -64.53 16.72 -15.22
C PRO A 57 -64.20 18.27 -15.20
N PRO A 58 -64.92 19.20 -15.90
CA PRO A 58 -65.04 19.36 -17.37
C PRO A 58 -64.87 20.85 -17.90
N MET A 59 -65.12 21.07 -19.20
CA MET A 59 -65.16 22.34 -20.00
C MET A 59 -66.22 23.40 -19.56
N ALA A 60 -66.29 24.68 -20.02
CA ALA A 60 -65.45 25.71 -20.73
C ALA A 60 -66.28 27.06 -20.71
N ASN A 61 -66.08 28.23 -21.38
CA ASN A 61 -65.28 28.80 -22.51
C ASN A 61 -64.79 30.26 -22.10
N THR A 62 -64.68 31.41 -22.83
CA THR A 62 -65.06 31.97 -24.17
C THR A 62 -64.20 33.17 -24.64
N THR A 63 -63.97 33.27 -25.97
CA THR A 63 -63.62 34.41 -26.88
C THR A 63 -63.36 35.87 -26.42
N SER A 64 -62.26 36.48 -26.91
CA SER A 64 -62.24 37.80 -27.63
C SER A 64 -60.86 38.13 -28.28
N SER A 65 -60.80 39.14 -29.17
CA SER A 65 -59.65 39.62 -30.01
C SER A 65 -60.01 41.00 -30.61
N PRO A 66 -59.19 41.81 -31.36
CA PRO A 66 -57.89 41.60 -32.06
C PRO A 66 -56.85 42.76 -31.72
N PRO A 67 -55.85 43.23 -32.53
CA PRO A 67 -55.39 42.87 -33.90
C PRO A 67 -53.86 42.83 -34.25
N ILE A 68 -53.52 41.86 -35.13
CA ILE A 68 -52.77 41.95 -36.42
C ILE A 68 -51.42 42.71 -36.52
N ALA A 69 -50.36 41.99 -36.90
CA ALA A 69 -49.32 42.41 -37.86
C ALA A 69 -48.67 41.19 -38.57
N ASN A 70 -48.16 41.36 -39.81
CA ASN A 70 -47.73 40.28 -40.73
C ASN A 70 -46.30 39.72 -40.51
N THR A 71 -46.04 38.47 -40.90
CA THR A 71 -45.18 38.13 -42.09
C THR A 71 -45.11 36.63 -42.48
N THR A 72 -45.58 36.32 -43.70
CA THR A 72 -45.08 35.35 -44.70
C THR A 72 -44.25 34.10 -44.31
N SER A 73 -44.76 32.89 -44.61
CA SER A 73 -44.39 32.09 -45.82
C SER A 73 -44.99 30.67 -45.80
N ARG A 74 -44.60 29.77 -46.73
CA ARG A 74 -45.36 28.60 -47.22
C ARG A 74 -44.86 27.24 -46.66
N PRO A 75 -45.74 26.27 -46.35
CA PRO A 75 -45.32 24.95 -45.87
C PRO A 75 -44.68 24.07 -46.98
N PRO A 76 -43.68 23.24 -46.65
CA PRO A 76 -43.14 22.21 -47.55
C PRO A 76 -44.09 21.04 -47.80
N VAL A 77 -43.80 20.26 -48.85
CA VAL A 77 -44.51 19.03 -49.24
C VAL A 77 -43.77 17.82 -48.68
N THR A 78 -44.50 16.76 -48.35
CA THR A 78 -43.94 15.45 -47.99
C THR A 78 -43.30 14.75 -49.18
N GLU A 79 -42.00 14.47 -49.09
CA GLU A 79 -41.35 13.40 -49.85
C GLU A 79 -41.12 12.18 -48.93
N GLY A 80 -40.78 11.03 -49.52
CA GLY A 80 -40.75 9.74 -48.82
C GLY A 80 -39.59 9.56 -47.83
N PRO A 81 -39.56 8.43 -47.09
CA PRO A 81 -38.46 8.11 -46.18
C PRO A 81 -37.16 7.92 -46.97
N GLY A 82 -36.32 8.95 -46.99
CA GLY A 82 -34.97 8.88 -47.51
C GLY A 82 -34.14 7.86 -46.75
N ILE A 83 -33.14 7.27 -47.44
CA ILE A 83 -32.18 6.35 -46.83
C ILE A 83 -31.53 7.07 -45.64
N GLY A 84 -31.71 6.53 -44.44
CA GLY A 84 -31.21 7.15 -43.21
C GLY A 84 -29.71 7.36 -43.30
N GLY A 85 -29.26 8.61 -43.10
CA GLY A 85 -27.84 8.94 -43.07
C GLY A 85 -27.16 8.11 -41.98
N GLY A 86 -26.14 7.35 -42.37
CA GLY A 86 -25.37 6.53 -41.43
C GLY A 86 -24.79 7.41 -40.32
N VAL A 87 -24.79 6.88 -39.09
CA VAL A 87 -24.10 7.54 -37.97
C VAL A 87 -22.63 7.68 -38.36
N ILE A 88 -22.11 8.91 -38.32
CA ILE A 88 -20.68 9.15 -38.50
C ILE A 88 -19.99 8.61 -37.25
N VAL A 89 -19.37 7.43 -37.39
CA VAL A 89 -18.54 6.80 -36.36
C VAL A 89 -17.14 7.39 -36.52
N SER A 90 -16.60 8.01 -35.47
CA SER A 90 -15.34 8.78 -35.58
C SER A 90 -14.51 8.77 -34.29
N GLY A 91 -14.50 7.64 -33.59
CA GLY A 91 -13.67 7.43 -32.40
C GLY A 91 -13.43 5.94 -32.18
N ASP A 92 -12.35 5.63 -31.48
CA ASP A 92 -11.98 4.27 -31.11
C ASP A 92 -12.83 3.73 -29.96
N CYS A 93 -12.71 2.44 -29.66
CA CYS A 93 -13.41 1.82 -28.53
C CYS A 93 -12.48 1.70 -27.33
N SER A 94 -13.03 1.90 -26.14
CA SER A 94 -12.26 1.93 -24.90
C SER A 94 -13.10 1.44 -23.72
N PHE A 95 -12.57 0.50 -22.93
CA PHE A 95 -13.20 0.07 -21.67
C PHE A 95 -12.19 -0.04 -20.53
N ARG A 96 -12.64 0.27 -19.32
CA ARG A 96 -11.84 0.28 -18.09
C ARG A 96 -11.94 -1.03 -17.33
N VAL A 97 -10.78 -1.63 -17.06
CA VAL A 97 -10.61 -2.81 -16.19
C VAL A 97 -11.19 -2.58 -14.78
N THR A 98 -11.29 -1.33 -14.35
CA THR A 98 -11.73 -0.91 -13.01
C THR A 98 -13.11 -0.25 -12.96
N GLY A 99 -13.95 -0.37 -14.00
CA GLY A 99 -15.30 0.19 -13.95
C GLY A 99 -16.31 -0.23 -15.03
N ASP A 100 -15.86 -0.69 -16.21
CA ASP A 100 -16.76 -1.02 -17.33
C ASP A 100 -17.03 -2.53 -17.49
N LEU A 101 -16.34 -3.38 -16.71
CA LEU A 101 -16.50 -4.83 -16.74
C LEU A 101 -17.73 -5.28 -15.93
N ASN A 102 -18.54 -6.16 -16.53
CA ASN A 102 -19.62 -6.89 -15.86
C ASN A 102 -19.13 -8.30 -15.49
N ASP A 103 -19.03 -8.61 -14.20
CA ASP A 103 -18.66 -9.94 -13.72
C ASP A 103 -19.85 -10.93 -13.82
N PRO A 104 -19.64 -12.18 -14.29
CA PRO A 104 -18.37 -12.76 -14.73
C PRO A 104 -17.92 -12.24 -16.10
N ALA A 105 -16.71 -11.67 -16.14
CA ALA A 105 -16.13 -11.13 -17.37
C ALA A 105 -15.53 -12.25 -18.25
N PRO A 106 -15.63 -12.15 -19.58
CA PRO A 106 -14.99 -13.08 -20.51
C PRO A 106 -13.46 -12.91 -20.50
N LEU A 107 -12.77 -13.86 -21.12
CA LEU A 107 -11.37 -13.69 -21.51
C LEU A 107 -11.31 -12.76 -22.73
N PHE A 108 -10.30 -11.90 -22.81
CA PHE A 108 -10.16 -10.89 -23.88
C PHE A 108 -8.83 -11.06 -24.63
N THR A 109 -8.88 -11.24 -25.96
CA THR A 109 -7.70 -11.28 -26.83
C THR A 109 -7.88 -10.39 -28.06
N PRO A 110 -6.80 -9.89 -28.69
CA PRO A 110 -6.89 -9.30 -30.03
C PRO A 110 -7.46 -10.34 -31.01
N ALA A 111 -8.35 -9.95 -31.92
CA ALA A 111 -9.06 -10.94 -32.73
C ALA A 111 -8.12 -11.75 -33.63
N GLY A 112 -8.25 -13.08 -33.59
CA GLY A 112 -7.39 -14.01 -34.31
C GLY A 112 -5.97 -14.21 -33.73
N ILE A 113 -5.66 -13.61 -32.58
CA ILE A 113 -4.40 -13.79 -31.84
C ILE A 113 -4.75 -14.33 -30.45
N LEU A 114 -4.20 -15.50 -30.07
CA LEU A 114 -4.46 -16.13 -28.77
C LEU A 114 -3.46 -15.64 -27.71
N GLU A 115 -3.45 -14.32 -27.48
CA GLU A 115 -2.61 -13.65 -26.48
C GLU A 115 -3.48 -12.70 -25.65
N TRP A 116 -3.15 -12.49 -24.37
CA TRP A 116 -3.91 -11.57 -23.53
C TRP A 116 -3.88 -10.15 -24.09
N ILE A 117 -5.04 -9.49 -24.17
CA ILE A 117 -5.06 -8.06 -24.46
C ILE A 117 -4.42 -7.29 -23.31
N VAL A 118 -3.42 -6.45 -23.60
CA VAL A 118 -2.72 -5.64 -22.60
C VAL A 118 -3.33 -4.23 -22.59
N PRO A 119 -3.95 -3.77 -21.48
CA PRO A 119 -4.43 -2.39 -21.36
C PRO A 119 -3.26 -1.39 -21.28
N THR A 120 -3.57 -0.11 -21.54
CA THR A 120 -2.69 1.02 -21.22
C THR A 120 -2.40 1.09 -19.71
N PRO A 121 -1.32 1.79 -19.26
CA PRO A 121 -0.99 1.92 -17.83
C PRO A 121 -2.14 2.45 -16.97
N ALA A 122 -3.08 3.19 -17.56
CA ALA A 122 -4.28 3.71 -16.90
C ALA A 122 -5.43 2.68 -16.73
N GLY A 123 -5.20 1.41 -17.07
CA GLY A 123 -6.20 0.33 -16.97
C GLY A 123 -7.29 0.42 -18.03
N VAL A 124 -6.98 0.98 -19.22
CA VAL A 124 -7.91 1.12 -20.34
C VAL A 124 -7.50 0.17 -21.46
N VAL A 125 -8.38 -0.74 -21.86
CA VAL A 125 -8.23 -1.47 -23.12
C VAL A 125 -8.70 -0.55 -24.24
N GLU A 126 -7.85 -0.32 -25.24
CA GLU A 126 -8.12 0.55 -26.38
C GLU A 126 -8.10 -0.28 -27.68
N ILE A 127 -9.14 -0.16 -28.50
CA ILE A 127 -9.34 -0.94 -29.72
C ILE A 127 -9.66 0.05 -30.85
N PRO A 128 -8.80 0.22 -31.86
CA PRO A 128 -9.02 1.21 -32.89
C PRO A 128 -10.30 0.97 -33.70
N ASN A 129 -10.88 2.03 -34.24
CA ASN A 129 -12.10 1.98 -35.05
C ASN A 129 -12.00 0.90 -36.15
N GLY A 130 -13.05 0.09 -36.30
CA GLY A 130 -13.13 -0.97 -37.30
C GLY A 130 -12.25 -2.20 -37.05
N HIS A 131 -11.38 -2.21 -36.01
CA HIS A 131 -10.63 -3.40 -35.59
C HIS A 131 -11.53 -4.33 -34.76
N TYR A 132 -11.05 -5.53 -34.44
CA TYR A 132 -11.85 -6.58 -33.80
C TYR A 132 -11.19 -7.06 -32.50
N ILE A 133 -12.03 -7.42 -31.53
CA ILE A 133 -11.66 -8.11 -30.29
C ILE A 133 -12.35 -9.48 -30.24
N ASP A 134 -11.62 -10.50 -29.78
CA ASP A 134 -12.19 -11.81 -29.46
C ASP A 134 -12.44 -11.91 -27.94
N MET A 135 -13.61 -12.43 -27.59
CA MET A 135 -14.07 -12.65 -26.23
C MET A 135 -14.49 -14.10 -26.03
N TYR A 136 -14.13 -14.70 -24.88
CA TYR A 136 -14.34 -16.13 -24.62
C TYR A 136 -14.99 -16.43 -23.27
N CYS A 137 -15.86 -17.44 -23.25
CA CYS A 137 -16.48 -18.06 -22.08
C CYS A 137 -16.35 -19.58 -22.18
N SER A 138 -16.10 -20.28 -21.07
CA SER A 138 -15.87 -21.74 -21.09
C SER A 138 -17.13 -22.58 -21.35
N ASP A 139 -18.33 -22.03 -21.10
CA ASP A 139 -19.62 -22.69 -21.33
C ASP A 139 -20.54 -21.83 -22.21
N SER A 140 -20.93 -20.64 -21.73
CA SER A 140 -21.83 -19.75 -22.48
C SER A 140 -21.61 -18.27 -22.12
N PHE A 141 -21.86 -17.38 -23.09
CA PHE A 141 -22.23 -16.00 -22.80
C PHE A 141 -23.68 -15.91 -22.26
N VAL A 142 -24.01 -14.80 -21.61
CA VAL A 142 -25.40 -14.44 -21.28
C VAL A 142 -26.17 -13.93 -22.50
N ALA A 143 -27.46 -13.68 -22.35
CA ALA A 143 -28.29 -13.06 -23.39
C ALA A 143 -27.68 -11.72 -23.88
N PRO A 144 -27.56 -11.49 -25.20
CA PRO A 144 -28.25 -12.17 -26.31
C PRO A 144 -27.40 -13.22 -27.06
N PHE A 145 -26.47 -13.89 -26.38
CA PHE A 145 -25.44 -14.74 -26.99
C PHE A 145 -25.37 -16.16 -26.40
N GLU A 146 -26.52 -16.67 -25.92
CA GLU A 146 -26.61 -17.96 -25.24
C GLU A 146 -26.12 -19.14 -26.10
N ASN A 147 -25.43 -20.10 -25.47
CA ASN A 147 -24.80 -21.28 -26.07
C ASN A 147 -23.58 -20.99 -26.97
N MET A 148 -23.03 -19.77 -26.95
CA MET A 148 -21.74 -19.46 -27.60
C MET A 148 -20.62 -19.40 -26.57
N THR A 149 -19.46 -19.99 -26.90
CA THR A 149 -18.21 -19.92 -26.13
C THR A 149 -17.24 -18.84 -26.62
N LYS A 150 -17.49 -18.27 -27.80
CA LYS A 150 -16.70 -17.19 -28.40
C LYS A 150 -17.61 -16.12 -29.04
N ILE A 151 -17.19 -14.86 -28.93
CA ILE A 151 -17.72 -13.73 -29.71
C ILE A 151 -16.54 -12.96 -30.31
N THR A 152 -16.56 -12.74 -31.62
CA THR A 152 -15.70 -11.76 -32.30
C THR A 152 -16.51 -10.48 -32.51
N ALA A 153 -16.07 -9.35 -31.97
CA ALA A 153 -16.79 -8.08 -32.01
C ALA A 153 -15.96 -6.98 -32.68
N GLN A 154 -16.54 -6.27 -33.65
CA GLN A 154 -15.88 -5.13 -34.29
C GLN A 154 -16.06 -3.87 -33.45
N CYS A 155 -15.01 -3.09 -33.25
CA CYS A 155 -15.12 -1.76 -32.67
C CYS A 155 -15.91 -0.82 -33.59
N LEU A 156 -16.91 -0.14 -33.02
CA LEU A 156 -17.50 1.07 -33.61
C LEU A 156 -16.93 2.31 -32.91
N GLN A 157 -17.39 2.64 -31.70
CA GLN A 157 -16.86 3.77 -30.92
C GLN A 157 -17.22 3.66 -29.43
N GLY A 158 -16.31 4.07 -28.54
CA GLY A 158 -16.50 4.08 -27.09
C GLY A 158 -16.78 2.68 -26.54
N LEU A 159 -18.00 2.48 -26.01
CA LEU A 159 -18.49 1.19 -25.50
C LEU A 159 -19.47 0.49 -26.46
N TYR A 160 -19.45 0.81 -27.76
CA TYR A 160 -20.32 0.21 -28.77
C TYR A 160 -19.54 -0.57 -29.82
N PHE A 161 -19.99 -1.81 -30.06
CA PHE A 161 -19.39 -2.78 -30.94
C PHE A 161 -20.42 -3.32 -31.96
N LEU A 162 -19.96 -3.90 -33.06
CA LEU A 162 -20.78 -4.58 -34.06
C LEU A 162 -20.57 -6.10 -33.95
N VAL A 163 -21.67 -6.85 -33.84
CA VAL A 163 -21.69 -8.32 -33.93
C VAL A 163 -22.82 -8.70 -34.89
N ASP A 164 -22.52 -9.49 -35.92
CA ASP A 164 -23.46 -9.91 -36.99
C ASP A 164 -24.28 -8.76 -37.61
N GLY A 165 -23.66 -7.59 -37.76
CA GLY A 165 -24.30 -6.39 -38.30
C GLY A 165 -25.24 -5.66 -37.31
N ILE A 166 -25.31 -6.09 -36.05
CA ILE A 166 -26.12 -5.48 -35.00
C ILE A 166 -25.21 -4.75 -34.01
N ILE A 167 -25.57 -3.50 -33.67
CA ILE A 167 -24.84 -2.70 -32.67
C ILE A 167 -25.16 -3.23 -31.26
N ARG A 168 -24.11 -3.44 -30.45
CA ARG A 168 -24.17 -3.94 -29.08
C ARG A 168 -23.40 -3.02 -28.14
N PRO A 169 -23.96 -2.61 -27.00
CA PRO A 169 -23.17 -2.04 -25.91
C PRO A 169 -22.26 -3.12 -25.28
N PHE A 170 -21.10 -2.71 -24.80
CA PHE A 170 -20.09 -3.59 -24.19
C PHE A 170 -20.64 -4.44 -23.05
N ASN A 171 -21.60 -3.91 -22.28
CA ASN A 171 -22.26 -4.61 -21.17
C ASN A 171 -23.17 -5.79 -21.58
N ASN A 172 -23.22 -6.16 -22.87
CA ASN A 172 -23.81 -7.41 -23.36
C ASN A 172 -22.80 -8.59 -23.40
N PHE A 173 -21.51 -8.35 -23.13
CA PHE A 173 -20.45 -9.37 -23.19
C PHE A 173 -20.04 -9.84 -21.79
N SER A 174 -20.85 -10.73 -21.20
CA SER A 174 -20.56 -11.42 -19.92
C SER A 174 -20.79 -12.92 -20.06
N CYS A 175 -20.07 -13.72 -19.27
CA CYS A 175 -20.25 -15.16 -19.21
C CYS A 175 -21.36 -15.57 -18.22
N THR A 176 -21.90 -16.78 -18.38
CA THR A 176 -22.83 -17.39 -17.40
C THR A 176 -22.15 -17.64 -16.06
N GLU A 177 -20.91 -18.11 -16.08
CA GLU A 177 -20.03 -18.31 -14.94
C GLU A 177 -18.61 -17.78 -15.26
N TRP A 178 -17.73 -17.68 -14.26
CA TRP A 178 -16.33 -17.31 -14.50
C TRP A 178 -15.63 -18.35 -15.40
N PRO A 179 -14.83 -17.93 -16.40
CA PRO A 179 -14.07 -18.85 -17.23
C PRO A 179 -13.24 -19.86 -16.40
N VAL A 180 -13.31 -21.12 -16.79
CA VAL A 180 -12.69 -22.24 -16.08
C VAL A 180 -11.21 -22.29 -16.42
N TYR A 181 -10.37 -22.16 -15.39
CA TYR A 181 -8.92 -22.27 -15.47
C TYR A 181 -8.45 -23.68 -15.12
N THR A 182 -7.29 -24.08 -15.67
CA THR A 182 -6.65 -25.37 -15.41
C THR A 182 -5.14 -25.21 -15.28
N ALA A 183 -4.50 -26.21 -14.66
CA ALA A 183 -3.04 -26.37 -14.59
C ALA A 183 -2.69 -27.71 -15.24
N ARG A 184 -1.71 -27.75 -16.14
CA ARG A 184 -1.34 -28.95 -16.91
C ARG A 184 0.17 -29.17 -16.94
N ARG A 185 0.59 -30.44 -16.85
CA ARG A 185 1.97 -30.88 -17.11
C ARG A 185 2.29 -30.70 -18.59
N THR A 186 3.51 -30.30 -18.90
CA THR A 186 3.98 -30.11 -20.29
C THR A 186 4.93 -31.20 -20.76
N GLY A 187 5.48 -31.99 -19.83
CA GLY A 187 6.58 -32.93 -20.13
C GLY A 187 7.94 -32.24 -20.31
N ARG A 188 7.99 -30.90 -20.23
CA ARG A 188 9.24 -30.13 -20.19
C ARG A 188 9.77 -30.17 -18.77
N LYS A 189 11.02 -30.58 -18.57
CA LYS A 189 11.67 -30.45 -17.25
C LYS A 189 12.12 -29.01 -17.03
N CYS A 190 11.93 -28.51 -15.82
CA CYS A 190 12.54 -27.29 -15.34
C CYS A 190 13.76 -27.59 -14.46
N ASN A 191 14.55 -26.56 -14.15
CA ASN A 191 15.71 -26.71 -13.27
C ASN A 191 15.25 -26.87 -11.82
N GLY A 192 15.83 -27.80 -11.07
CA GLY A 192 15.39 -28.15 -9.70
C GLY A 192 14.01 -28.81 -9.57
N GLY A 193 13.25 -29.02 -10.66
CA GLY A 193 11.90 -29.61 -10.64
C GLY A 193 11.72 -30.82 -11.56
N THR A 194 10.53 -31.43 -11.50
CA THR A 194 10.17 -32.61 -12.30
C THR A 194 9.49 -32.24 -13.60
N ASP A 195 8.60 -31.24 -13.59
CA ASP A 195 7.85 -30.74 -14.75
C ASP A 195 7.65 -29.22 -14.66
N LEU A 196 7.63 -28.56 -15.80
CA LEU A 196 7.24 -27.16 -15.96
C LEU A 196 5.75 -27.14 -16.34
N LEU A 197 4.89 -26.85 -15.37
CA LEU A 197 3.44 -26.81 -15.55
C LEU A 197 3.01 -25.50 -16.20
N GLU A 198 2.01 -25.54 -17.07
CA GLU A 198 1.33 -24.38 -17.63
C GLU A 198 0.00 -24.16 -16.89
N VAL A 199 -0.27 -22.92 -16.45
CA VAL A 199 -1.59 -22.52 -15.92
C VAL A 199 -2.26 -21.56 -16.90
N GLY A 200 -3.58 -21.69 -17.10
CA GLY A 200 -4.31 -20.90 -18.08
C GLY A 200 -5.71 -21.42 -18.36
N PHE A 201 -6.23 -21.10 -19.54
CA PHE A 201 -7.58 -21.41 -19.98
C PHE A 201 -7.56 -22.15 -21.31
N GLU A 202 -8.30 -23.26 -21.41
CA GLU A 202 -8.50 -23.97 -22.68
C GLU A 202 -9.71 -23.34 -23.41
N VAL A 203 -9.52 -22.93 -24.66
CA VAL A 203 -10.54 -22.43 -25.59
C VAL A 203 -10.44 -23.19 -26.92
N ASN A 204 -11.40 -23.02 -27.84
CA ASN A 204 -11.42 -23.80 -29.11
C ASN A 204 -10.16 -23.58 -29.96
N GLU A 205 -9.56 -22.41 -29.87
CA GLU A 205 -8.33 -22.00 -30.56
C GLU A 205 -7.04 -22.54 -29.92
N GLY A 206 -7.10 -23.09 -28.70
CA GLY A 206 -5.96 -23.59 -27.93
C GLY A 206 -5.92 -23.07 -26.49
N PHE A 207 -4.71 -22.94 -25.93
CA PHE A 207 -4.52 -22.62 -24.52
C PHE A 207 -4.02 -21.19 -24.32
N LEU A 208 -4.80 -20.38 -23.59
CA LEU A 208 -4.46 -19.02 -23.21
C LEU A 208 -3.79 -19.05 -21.81
N GLN A 209 -2.46 -19.16 -21.81
CA GLN A 209 -1.62 -19.32 -20.63
C GLN A 209 -1.51 -18.03 -19.80
N THR A 210 -1.51 -18.12 -18.47
CA THR A 210 -1.23 -17.02 -17.54
C THR A 210 0.18 -17.05 -16.91
N MET A 211 0.73 -18.24 -16.65
CA MET A 211 2.04 -18.42 -15.98
C MET A 211 2.62 -19.83 -16.25
N ASP A 212 3.95 -19.96 -16.10
CA ASP A 212 4.66 -21.24 -16.00
C ASP A 212 5.03 -21.52 -14.53
N ILE A 213 4.93 -22.77 -14.08
CA ILE A 213 5.22 -23.20 -12.70
C ILE A 213 6.22 -24.35 -12.74
N CYS A 214 7.43 -24.16 -12.20
CA CYS A 214 8.39 -25.24 -12.04
C CYS A 214 8.09 -26.02 -10.75
N HIS A 215 7.53 -27.23 -10.88
CA HIS A 215 7.12 -28.06 -9.76
C HIS A 215 7.93 -29.35 -9.68
N ASP A 216 8.28 -29.74 -8.45
CA ASP A 216 8.98 -30.96 -8.07
C ASP A 216 8.00 -31.89 -7.36
N GLU A 217 7.31 -32.74 -8.13
CA GLU A 217 6.27 -33.67 -7.64
C GLU A 217 6.83 -34.72 -6.67
N VAL A 218 8.14 -34.97 -6.66
CA VAL A 218 8.78 -35.93 -5.75
C VAL A 218 8.93 -35.37 -4.33
N ASN A 219 9.12 -34.05 -4.20
CA ASN A 219 9.27 -33.36 -2.91
C ASN A 219 8.07 -32.45 -2.58
N GLU A 220 7.02 -32.48 -3.41
CA GLU A 220 5.81 -31.64 -3.36
C GLU A 220 6.10 -30.13 -3.27
N VAL A 221 7.13 -29.67 -4.00
CA VAL A 221 7.66 -28.30 -3.87
C VAL A 221 7.73 -27.56 -5.20
N THR A 222 7.18 -26.35 -5.25
CA THR A 222 7.39 -25.44 -6.38
C THR A 222 8.71 -24.68 -6.19
N ARG A 223 9.56 -24.66 -7.21
CA ARG A 223 10.86 -23.97 -7.18
C ARG A 223 10.73 -22.51 -7.55
N TYR A 224 10.01 -22.25 -8.64
CA TYR A 224 9.65 -20.91 -9.09
C TYR A 224 8.35 -20.93 -9.89
N VAL A 225 7.73 -19.75 -10.00
CA VAL A 225 6.65 -19.42 -10.91
C VAL A 225 7.07 -18.20 -11.73
N HIS A 226 6.94 -18.33 -13.06
CA HIS A 226 7.22 -17.26 -14.02
C HIS A 226 5.92 -16.65 -14.55
N HIS A 227 5.85 -15.33 -14.60
CA HIS A 227 4.80 -14.57 -15.24
C HIS A 227 5.32 -13.20 -15.70
N VAL A 228 4.53 -12.51 -16.53
CA VAL A 228 4.87 -11.18 -17.05
C VAL A 228 4.08 -10.10 -16.33
N LEU A 229 4.79 -9.14 -15.70
CA LEU A 229 4.16 -7.87 -15.30
C LEU A 229 4.21 -6.89 -16.46
N ASN A 230 3.10 -6.21 -16.68
CA ASN A 230 2.93 -5.18 -17.71
C ASN A 230 2.77 -3.80 -17.05
N PRO A 231 2.90 -2.68 -17.78
CA PRO A 231 2.65 -1.34 -17.23
C PRO A 231 1.26 -1.18 -16.59
N SER A 232 0.28 -1.94 -17.10
CA SER A 232 -1.10 -1.98 -16.62
C SER A 232 -1.35 -2.92 -15.42
N SER A 233 -0.37 -3.71 -14.97
CA SER A 233 -0.55 -4.63 -13.83
C SER A 233 -0.90 -3.89 -12.52
N ALA A 234 -0.49 -2.64 -12.31
CA ALA A 234 -0.95 -1.85 -11.16
C ALA A 234 -2.44 -1.43 -11.23
N ALA A 235 -3.00 -1.38 -12.45
CA ALA A 235 -4.39 -1.00 -12.72
C ALA A 235 -5.36 -2.20 -12.73
N TYR A 236 -4.98 -3.31 -12.10
CA TYR A 236 -5.74 -4.56 -12.02
C TYR A 236 -7.19 -4.40 -11.52
N GLN A 237 -8.06 -5.30 -12.01
CA GLN A 237 -9.48 -5.34 -11.67
C GLN A 237 -9.67 -5.51 -10.16
N ARG A 238 -10.46 -4.62 -9.56
CA ARG A 238 -10.68 -4.58 -8.10
C ARG A 238 -11.92 -5.40 -7.73
N SER A 239 -12.02 -5.77 -6.45
CA SER A 239 -13.16 -6.50 -5.87
C SER A 239 -13.49 -7.89 -6.42
N VAL A 240 -12.69 -8.43 -7.35
CA VAL A 240 -12.80 -9.81 -7.87
C VAL A 240 -12.84 -10.80 -6.69
N ALA A 241 -13.78 -11.74 -6.71
CA ALA A 241 -13.92 -12.74 -5.66
C ALA A 241 -12.63 -13.56 -5.43
N ARG A 242 -12.49 -14.12 -4.22
CA ARG A 242 -11.39 -15.05 -3.88
C ARG A 242 -11.93 -16.48 -3.95
N PRO A 243 -11.50 -17.32 -4.91
CA PRO A 243 -11.87 -18.73 -4.93
C PRO A 243 -11.16 -19.50 -3.80
N ARG A 244 -11.52 -20.78 -3.64
CA ARG A 244 -10.71 -21.72 -2.85
C ARG A 244 -9.45 -22.09 -3.62
N PHE A 245 -8.44 -22.59 -2.90
CA PHE A 245 -7.30 -23.22 -3.54
C PHE A 245 -7.70 -24.59 -4.12
N ILE A 246 -6.95 -25.05 -5.13
CA ILE A 246 -7.14 -26.33 -5.82
C ILE A 246 -5.82 -27.11 -5.80
N GLU A 247 -5.85 -28.34 -5.27
CA GLU A 247 -4.70 -29.25 -5.21
C GLU A 247 -4.31 -29.80 -6.60
N GLY A 248 -5.30 -30.09 -7.45
CA GLY A 248 -5.09 -30.86 -8.68
C GLY A 248 -4.69 -32.31 -8.37
N ASP A 249 -3.95 -32.93 -9.28
CA ASP A 249 -3.37 -34.28 -9.15
C ASP A 249 -1.85 -34.23 -8.86
N PHE A 250 -1.35 -33.12 -8.33
CA PHE A 250 0.08 -32.87 -8.08
C PHE A 250 0.57 -33.33 -6.70
N TYR A 251 -0.33 -33.82 -5.84
CA TYR A 251 -0.06 -34.11 -4.42
C TYR A 251 -0.52 -35.53 -3.98
N ASP A 252 -0.54 -36.52 -4.87
CA ASP A 252 -1.10 -37.89 -4.64
C ASP A 252 -2.52 -37.93 -4.01
N GLY A 253 -3.34 -36.90 -4.21
CA GLY A 253 -4.66 -36.79 -3.59
C GLY A 253 -4.66 -36.42 -2.09
N LYS A 254 -3.53 -35.95 -1.54
CA LYS A 254 -3.47 -35.34 -0.21
C LYS A 254 -4.39 -34.11 -0.14
N ASN A 255 -5.05 -33.91 1.00
CA ASN A 255 -5.80 -32.68 1.29
C ASN A 255 -4.82 -31.61 1.79
N VAL A 256 -4.26 -30.82 0.86
CA VAL A 256 -3.24 -29.82 1.17
C VAL A 256 -3.85 -28.65 1.96
N ASP A 257 -5.12 -28.27 1.69
CA ASP A 257 -5.82 -27.24 2.47
C ASP A 257 -5.78 -27.53 3.98
N ASN A 258 -5.99 -28.79 4.37
CA ASN A 258 -5.92 -29.24 5.76
C ASN A 258 -4.51 -29.15 6.38
N LEU A 259 -3.44 -29.41 5.61
CA LEU A 259 -2.05 -29.29 6.08
C LEU A 259 -1.71 -27.86 6.52
N TYR A 260 -2.31 -26.88 5.85
CA TYR A 260 -2.22 -25.46 6.20
C TYR A 260 -3.10 -25.04 7.40
N THR A 261 -3.86 -25.94 8.05
CA THR A 261 -4.57 -25.57 9.28
C THR A 261 -3.60 -25.43 10.46
N LYS A 262 -3.82 -24.45 11.34
CA LYS A 262 -2.94 -24.20 12.50
C LYS A 262 -2.83 -25.42 13.43
N ILE A 263 -3.89 -26.22 13.51
CA ILE A 263 -3.92 -27.49 14.26
C ILE A 263 -2.95 -28.49 13.63
N GLN A 264 -3.03 -28.72 12.31
CA GLN A 264 -2.14 -29.66 11.62
C GLN A 264 -0.69 -29.17 11.61
N GLN A 265 -0.45 -27.87 11.42
CA GLN A 265 0.88 -27.26 11.56
C GLN A 265 1.47 -27.56 12.95
N ASN A 266 0.75 -27.24 14.02
CA ASN A 266 1.25 -27.45 15.38
C ASN A 266 1.53 -28.94 15.67
N ILE A 267 0.66 -29.86 15.24
CA ILE A 267 0.90 -31.31 15.33
C ILE A 267 2.18 -31.72 14.59
N THR A 268 2.32 -31.32 13.31
CA THR A 268 3.46 -31.71 12.48
C THR A 268 4.77 -31.12 13.02
N ILE A 269 4.81 -29.83 13.35
CA ILE A 269 6.02 -29.18 13.89
C ILE A 269 6.36 -29.71 15.29
N SER A 270 5.38 -30.02 16.15
CA SER A 270 5.65 -30.65 17.45
C SER A 270 6.33 -32.01 17.32
N ASN A 271 5.92 -32.81 16.32
CA ASN A 271 6.56 -34.09 16.01
C ASN A 271 8.00 -33.92 15.48
N ILE A 272 8.26 -32.91 14.64
CA ILE A 272 9.60 -32.58 14.13
C ILE A 272 10.55 -32.15 15.26
N LEU A 273 10.08 -31.33 16.20
CA LEU A 273 10.89 -30.76 17.28
C LEU A 273 10.97 -31.65 18.54
N GLY A 274 10.14 -32.70 18.63
CA GLY A 274 10.07 -33.59 19.80
C GLY A 274 9.56 -32.91 21.08
N MET A 275 8.83 -31.80 20.94
CA MET A 275 8.31 -30.95 22.02
C MET A 275 7.04 -30.22 21.57
N ASP A 276 6.31 -29.61 22.49
CA ASP A 276 5.17 -28.74 22.15
C ASP A 276 5.64 -27.52 21.34
N ALA A 277 5.18 -27.42 20.09
CA ALA A 277 5.49 -26.32 19.19
C ALA A 277 4.53 -25.12 19.34
N SER A 278 3.49 -25.22 20.17
CA SER A 278 2.53 -24.11 20.42
C SER A 278 3.19 -22.75 20.71
N PRO A 279 4.31 -22.63 21.43
CA PRO A 279 4.98 -21.34 21.67
C PRO A 279 5.53 -20.65 20.40
N TYR A 280 5.69 -21.38 19.29
CA TYR A 280 6.06 -20.82 17.98
C TYR A 280 4.86 -20.29 17.19
N PHE A 281 3.63 -20.38 17.69
CA PHE A 281 2.42 -19.89 17.02
C PHE A 281 1.74 -18.79 17.85
N ASN A 282 1.24 -17.74 17.19
CA ASN A 282 0.57 -16.63 17.87
C ASN A 282 -0.44 -15.91 16.95
N ASP A 283 -1.72 -16.20 17.20
CA ASP A 283 -2.85 -15.67 16.42
C ASP A 283 -3.06 -14.16 16.56
N SER A 284 -2.67 -13.56 17.69
CA SER A 284 -2.91 -12.12 17.95
C SER A 284 -2.03 -11.17 17.12
N ILE A 285 -1.06 -11.71 16.39
CA ILE A 285 -0.05 -10.97 15.62
C ILE A 285 0.24 -11.59 14.25
N ASP A 286 -0.47 -12.67 13.87
CA ASP A 286 -0.28 -13.45 12.63
C ASP A 286 1.01 -14.31 12.53
N ILE A 287 1.45 -14.97 13.62
CA ILE A 287 2.38 -16.11 13.52
C ILE A 287 1.63 -17.43 13.33
N TYR A 288 1.47 -17.80 12.06
CA TYR A 288 1.15 -19.13 11.54
C TYR A 288 1.57 -19.18 10.07
N MET A 289 1.72 -20.37 9.50
CA MET A 289 2.03 -20.49 8.08
C MET A 289 0.74 -20.38 7.24
N ALA A 290 0.80 -19.56 6.21
CA ALA A 290 -0.24 -19.31 5.23
C ALA A 290 0.24 -19.75 3.84
N ARG A 291 -0.70 -19.76 2.89
CA ARG A 291 -0.52 -20.20 1.51
C ARG A 291 0.03 -19.02 0.69
N GLY A 292 1.32 -18.76 0.86
CA GLY A 292 2.03 -17.65 0.24
C GLY A 292 2.14 -17.85 -1.27
N HIS A 293 1.55 -16.95 -2.05
CA HIS A 293 1.58 -17.03 -3.51
C HIS A 293 3.00 -16.77 -4.05
N MET A 294 3.33 -17.37 -5.19
CA MET A 294 4.52 -17.04 -5.95
C MET A 294 4.19 -16.02 -7.05
N ALA A 295 3.27 -16.34 -7.97
CA ALA A 295 2.60 -15.31 -8.77
C ALA A 295 1.39 -14.79 -7.98
N ALA A 296 1.45 -13.53 -7.56
CA ALA A 296 0.45 -12.97 -6.67
C ALA A 296 -0.86 -12.71 -7.42
N LYS A 297 -2.02 -12.87 -6.74
CA LYS A 297 -3.34 -12.60 -7.33
C LYS A 297 -3.35 -11.27 -8.11
N THR A 298 -2.82 -10.22 -7.49
CA THR A 298 -2.87 -8.83 -7.96
C THR A 298 -1.80 -8.45 -8.97
N ASP A 299 -0.93 -9.38 -9.36
CA ASP A 299 -0.02 -9.21 -10.50
C ASP A 299 -0.78 -9.28 -11.84
N PHE A 300 -1.93 -9.96 -11.84
CA PHE A 300 -2.79 -10.19 -12.99
C PHE A 300 -3.92 -9.17 -13.15
N ILE A 301 -4.11 -8.72 -14.39
CA ILE A 301 -4.95 -7.58 -14.73
C ILE A 301 -6.45 -7.90 -14.62
N PHE A 302 -6.93 -8.95 -15.29
CA PHE A 302 -8.36 -9.31 -15.37
C PHE A 302 -8.75 -10.37 -14.33
N GLY A 303 -10.02 -10.36 -13.91
CA GLY A 303 -10.52 -11.21 -12.84
C GLY A 303 -10.36 -12.72 -13.06
N ALA A 304 -10.49 -13.21 -14.30
CA ALA A 304 -10.26 -14.62 -14.59
C ALA A 304 -8.78 -15.03 -14.38
N PRO A 305 -7.77 -14.38 -14.99
CA PRO A 305 -6.36 -14.51 -14.60
C PRO A 305 -6.10 -14.42 -13.09
N GLN A 306 -6.72 -13.47 -12.38
CA GLN A 306 -6.60 -13.37 -10.91
C GLN A 306 -7.16 -14.59 -10.16
N MET A 307 -8.15 -15.31 -10.70
CA MET A 307 -8.63 -16.57 -10.13
C MET A 307 -7.71 -17.75 -10.43
N SER A 308 -6.98 -17.72 -11.55
CA SER A 308 -6.04 -18.79 -11.93
C SER A 308 -4.85 -18.95 -10.98
N THR A 309 -4.56 -17.96 -10.13
CA THR A 309 -3.45 -18.02 -9.14
C THR A 309 -3.71 -18.97 -7.97
N PHE A 310 -4.90 -19.55 -7.86
CA PHE A 310 -5.33 -20.34 -6.70
C PHE A 310 -5.09 -21.86 -6.86
N PHE A 311 -4.05 -22.28 -7.57
CA PHE A 311 -3.54 -23.65 -7.43
C PHE A 311 -2.56 -23.76 -6.27
N PHE A 312 -2.52 -24.91 -5.58
CA PHE A 312 -1.51 -25.14 -4.54
C PHE A 312 -0.08 -25.18 -5.11
N VAL A 313 0.10 -25.57 -6.38
CA VAL A 313 1.40 -25.48 -7.07
C VAL A 313 1.87 -24.04 -7.31
N ASN A 314 1.04 -23.01 -7.09
CA ASN A 314 1.46 -21.60 -7.07
C ASN A 314 1.76 -21.08 -5.64
N VAL A 315 1.86 -21.96 -4.62
CA VAL A 315 2.18 -21.54 -3.24
C VAL A 315 3.32 -22.34 -2.60
N ALA A 316 3.86 -21.77 -1.53
CA ALA A 316 4.67 -22.47 -0.54
C ALA A 316 4.27 -22.01 0.89
N PRO A 317 4.77 -22.66 1.95
CA PRO A 317 4.47 -22.28 3.33
C PRO A 317 5.15 -20.96 3.74
N GLN A 318 4.36 -19.91 3.94
CA GLN A 318 4.86 -18.58 4.28
C GLN A 318 4.33 -18.12 5.63
N TRP A 319 5.18 -17.68 6.56
CA TRP A 319 4.70 -17.11 7.82
C TRP A 319 3.84 -15.86 7.54
N GLN A 320 2.62 -15.81 8.08
CA GLN A 320 1.63 -14.80 7.68
C GLN A 320 2.09 -13.36 8.00
N ALA A 321 2.80 -13.15 9.11
CA ALA A 321 3.45 -11.87 9.43
C ALA A 321 4.47 -11.41 8.38
N PHE A 322 5.12 -12.32 7.65
CA PHE A 322 6.00 -12.01 6.51
C PHE A 322 5.21 -11.83 5.21
N ASN A 323 4.27 -12.73 4.92
CA ASN A 323 3.35 -12.67 3.78
C ASN A 323 2.63 -11.31 3.68
N GLY A 324 1.87 -10.94 4.72
CA GLY A 324 1.22 -9.62 4.86
C GLY A 324 2.15 -8.53 5.42
N GLY A 325 3.46 -8.77 5.41
CA GLY A 325 4.48 -7.90 5.99
C GLY A 325 5.37 -7.28 4.91
N ASN A 326 6.66 -7.66 4.88
CA ASN A 326 7.56 -7.18 3.85
C ASN A 326 7.36 -7.86 2.48
N TRP A 327 6.71 -9.02 2.42
CA TRP A 327 6.46 -9.69 1.14
C TRP A 327 5.41 -8.96 0.28
N GLU A 328 4.23 -8.63 0.85
CA GLU A 328 3.21 -7.82 0.17
C GLU A 328 3.78 -6.49 -0.37
N ARG A 329 4.68 -5.86 0.40
CA ARG A 329 5.37 -4.62 0.01
C ARG A 329 6.38 -4.82 -1.13
N VAL A 330 7.00 -5.99 -1.25
CA VAL A 330 7.82 -6.36 -2.41
C VAL A 330 6.93 -6.51 -3.64
N GLU A 331 5.83 -7.27 -3.55
CA GLU A 331 4.90 -7.45 -4.67
C GLU A 331 4.28 -6.13 -5.15
N ASP A 332 3.78 -5.30 -4.22
CA ASP A 332 3.16 -4.01 -4.53
C ASP A 332 4.17 -2.97 -5.02
N GLY A 333 5.38 -2.94 -4.42
CA GLY A 333 6.48 -2.09 -4.86
C GLY A 333 6.93 -2.41 -6.29
N VAL A 334 7.06 -3.70 -6.64
CA VAL A 334 7.37 -4.12 -8.02
C VAL A 334 6.25 -3.71 -8.98
N ARG A 335 4.97 -4.03 -8.69
CA ARG A 335 3.84 -3.62 -9.54
C ARG A 335 3.82 -2.11 -9.81
N LYS A 336 4.08 -1.30 -8.77
CA LYS A 336 4.15 0.17 -8.87
C LYS A 336 5.36 0.64 -9.67
N TYR A 337 6.54 0.06 -9.47
CA TYR A 337 7.74 0.43 -10.21
C TYR A 337 7.59 0.14 -11.71
N VAL A 338 7.10 -1.05 -12.06
CA VAL A 338 6.82 -1.46 -13.45
C VAL A 338 5.81 -0.51 -14.12
N ALA A 339 4.72 -0.16 -13.43
CA ALA A 339 3.72 0.78 -13.94
C ALA A 339 4.26 2.22 -14.10
N ASN A 340 4.94 2.74 -13.09
CA ASN A 340 5.45 4.13 -13.07
C ASN A 340 6.52 4.38 -14.15
N ASN A 341 7.34 3.37 -14.46
CA ASN A 341 8.40 3.45 -15.47
C ASN A 341 7.97 2.90 -16.84
N ASN A 342 6.71 2.47 -17.00
CA ASN A 342 6.15 1.89 -18.22
C ASN A 342 6.98 0.70 -18.77
N LEU A 343 7.36 -0.22 -17.88
CA LEU A 343 8.18 -1.39 -18.20
C LEU A 343 7.32 -2.63 -18.47
N THR A 344 7.88 -3.60 -19.20
CA THR A 344 7.31 -4.96 -19.28
C THR A 344 8.37 -5.94 -18.78
N THR A 345 8.12 -6.59 -17.65
CA THR A 345 9.14 -7.36 -16.92
C THR A 345 8.79 -8.83 -16.78
N ASP A 346 9.77 -9.70 -17.00
CA ASP A 346 9.71 -11.08 -16.58
C ASP A 346 9.90 -11.16 -15.05
N CYS A 347 8.95 -11.81 -14.37
CA CYS A 347 8.97 -12.03 -12.94
C CYS A 347 9.08 -13.53 -12.63
N TYR A 348 10.20 -13.94 -12.02
CA TYR A 348 10.37 -15.28 -11.46
C TYR A 348 10.32 -15.19 -9.94
N THR A 349 9.19 -15.54 -9.34
CA THR A 349 9.07 -15.67 -7.88
C THR A 349 9.35 -17.12 -7.50
N GLY A 350 10.17 -17.36 -6.48
CA GLY A 350 10.50 -18.71 -6.03
C GLY A 350 11.02 -18.77 -4.61
N ILE A 351 11.54 -19.93 -4.21
CA ILE A 351 11.97 -20.23 -2.85
C ILE A 351 13.32 -20.95 -2.79
N TRP A 352 14.04 -20.82 -1.68
CA TRP A 352 15.34 -21.48 -1.49
C TRP A 352 15.60 -21.88 -0.03
N GLY A 353 16.27 -23.04 0.14
CA GLY A 353 16.57 -23.67 1.44
C GLY A 353 15.33 -24.11 2.24
N VAL A 354 15.51 -24.89 3.31
CA VAL A 354 14.43 -25.25 4.25
C VAL A 354 14.65 -24.55 5.60
N SER A 355 13.62 -23.85 6.08
CA SER A 355 13.61 -23.10 7.33
C SER A 355 13.67 -24.04 8.53
N THR A 356 14.25 -23.56 9.63
CA THR A 356 14.56 -24.39 10.79
C THR A 356 14.13 -23.77 12.11
N LEU A 357 13.68 -24.62 13.05
CA LEU A 357 13.51 -24.29 14.47
C LEU A 357 14.31 -25.27 15.34
N PRO A 358 14.74 -24.88 16.55
CA PRO A 358 15.47 -25.77 17.44
C PRO A 358 14.54 -26.83 18.07
N ASP A 359 15.00 -28.08 18.09
CA ASP A 359 14.34 -29.19 18.78
C ASP A 359 14.48 -29.12 20.31
N VAL A 360 13.92 -30.12 21.00
CA VAL A 360 13.99 -30.30 22.45
C VAL A 360 15.41 -30.31 23.05
N ASN A 361 16.46 -30.46 22.24
CA ASN A 361 17.88 -30.42 22.62
C ASN A 361 18.58 -29.12 22.17
N GLY A 362 17.87 -28.22 21.50
CA GLY A 362 18.43 -27.01 20.87
C GLY A 362 19.00 -27.22 19.47
N ILE A 363 18.82 -28.40 18.84
CA ILE A 363 19.39 -28.71 17.52
C ILE A 363 18.42 -28.23 16.42
N PRO A 364 18.85 -27.42 15.44
CA PRO A 364 17.99 -27.01 14.33
C PRO A 364 17.42 -28.19 13.54
N ARG A 365 16.12 -28.15 13.27
CA ARG A 365 15.39 -29.11 12.42
C ARG A 365 14.67 -28.39 11.30
N GLU A 366 14.81 -28.91 10.10
CA GLU A 366 14.08 -28.47 8.91
C GLU A 366 12.57 -28.72 9.07
N LEU A 367 11.76 -27.74 8.64
CA LEU A 367 10.31 -27.78 8.78
C LEU A 367 9.61 -28.20 7.48
N TYR A 368 8.63 -29.09 7.60
CA TYR A 368 7.81 -29.63 6.51
C TYR A 368 6.35 -29.66 6.95
N LEU A 369 5.39 -29.55 6.01
CA LEU A 369 3.96 -29.64 6.36
C LEU A 369 3.45 -31.09 6.40
N THR A 370 4.12 -32.04 5.74
CA THR A 370 3.81 -33.48 5.83
C THR A 370 5.05 -34.34 5.54
N PHE A 371 4.91 -35.66 5.66
CA PHE A 371 5.93 -36.66 5.35
C PHE A 371 5.35 -37.81 4.52
N ASP A 372 6.19 -38.53 3.76
CA ASP A 372 5.82 -39.77 3.06
C ASP A 372 5.91 -41.02 3.96
N GLU A 373 5.57 -42.20 3.42
CA GLU A 373 5.67 -43.48 4.14
C GLU A 373 7.10 -43.87 4.56
N ASN A 374 8.13 -43.25 3.96
CA ASN A 374 9.55 -43.45 4.25
C ASN A 374 10.12 -42.41 5.23
N ASN A 375 9.29 -41.47 5.71
CA ASN A 375 9.68 -40.30 6.51
C ASN A 375 10.59 -39.29 5.75
N ASN A 376 10.45 -39.19 4.43
CA ASN A 376 10.92 -38.04 3.65
C ASN A 376 9.99 -36.84 3.92
N GLY A 377 10.54 -35.64 4.10
CA GLY A 377 9.76 -34.42 4.30
C GLY A 377 9.19 -33.89 2.99
N LEU A 378 7.91 -33.54 2.97
CA LEU A 378 7.18 -33.03 1.82
C LEU A 378 6.55 -31.66 2.12
N ILE A 379 6.41 -30.83 1.09
CA ILE A 379 5.95 -29.43 1.21
C ILE A 379 6.80 -28.68 2.26
N PRO A 380 8.11 -28.46 1.96
CA PRO A 380 9.04 -27.80 2.87
C PRO A 380 8.65 -26.35 3.14
N VAL A 381 8.90 -25.89 4.37
CA VAL A 381 8.82 -24.46 4.72
C VAL A 381 10.14 -23.82 4.30
N PRO A 382 10.18 -22.91 3.31
CA PRO A 382 11.44 -22.42 2.75
C PRO A 382 12.18 -21.45 3.68
N LYS A 383 13.52 -21.37 3.60
CA LYS A 383 14.32 -20.35 4.34
C LYS A 383 14.02 -18.95 3.84
N ILE A 384 14.03 -18.76 2.52
CA ILE A 384 13.79 -17.47 1.87
C ILE A 384 12.80 -17.62 0.72
N TYR A 385 12.04 -16.55 0.47
CA TYR A 385 11.39 -16.30 -0.81
C TYR A 385 12.24 -15.29 -1.59
N PHE A 386 12.26 -15.43 -2.91
CA PHE A 386 12.91 -14.49 -3.82
C PHE A 386 11.97 -14.11 -4.96
N ARG A 387 12.16 -12.91 -5.52
CA ARG A 387 11.52 -12.47 -6.76
C ARG A 387 12.57 -11.82 -7.65
N VAL A 388 12.95 -12.54 -8.71
CA VAL A 388 13.77 -11.99 -9.80
C VAL A 388 12.85 -11.18 -10.70
N VAL A 389 13.22 -9.94 -11.00
CA VAL A 389 12.49 -9.04 -11.91
C VAL A 389 13.48 -8.54 -12.94
N ILE A 390 13.22 -8.80 -14.23
CA ILE A 390 14.07 -8.34 -15.35
C ILE A 390 13.19 -7.59 -16.36
N ASP A 391 13.58 -6.37 -16.70
CA ASP A 391 12.94 -5.61 -17.78
C ASP A 391 13.30 -6.19 -19.15
N ARG A 392 12.29 -6.37 -20.02
CA ARG A 392 12.48 -7.00 -21.33
C ARG A 392 13.28 -6.15 -22.30
N ASP A 393 13.09 -4.83 -22.27
CA ASP A 393 13.67 -3.91 -23.25
C ASP A 393 15.13 -3.55 -22.91
N THR A 394 15.42 -3.17 -21.66
CA THR A 394 16.77 -2.79 -21.22
C THR A 394 17.62 -3.97 -20.77
N ARG A 395 16.99 -5.09 -20.37
CA ARG A 395 17.60 -6.22 -19.64
C ARG A 395 18.25 -5.84 -18.30
N LYS A 396 17.91 -4.68 -17.72
CA LYS A 396 18.21 -4.39 -16.31
C LYS A 396 17.40 -5.34 -15.42
N GLY A 397 18.00 -5.90 -14.36
CA GLY A 397 17.34 -6.85 -13.48
C GLY A 397 17.75 -6.76 -12.01
N VAL A 398 16.87 -7.18 -11.10
CA VAL A 398 17.11 -7.20 -9.65
C VAL A 398 16.50 -8.46 -9.03
N VAL A 399 17.06 -8.93 -7.92
CA VAL A 399 16.42 -9.95 -7.07
C VAL A 399 16.05 -9.34 -5.73
N LEU A 400 14.77 -9.41 -5.39
CA LEU A 400 14.24 -8.97 -4.09
C LEU A 400 14.00 -10.23 -3.23
N ILE A 401 14.50 -10.24 -1.99
CA ILE A 401 14.58 -11.45 -1.16
C ILE A 401 14.00 -11.15 0.22
N GLY A 402 13.22 -12.10 0.76
CA GLY A 402 12.61 -12.01 2.08
C GLY A 402 12.78 -13.31 2.90
N VAL A 403 13.17 -13.15 4.16
CA VAL A 403 13.45 -14.24 5.09
C VAL A 403 12.16 -14.77 5.73
N ASN A 404 11.87 -16.05 5.50
CA ASN A 404 10.69 -16.75 5.98
C ASN A 404 10.96 -17.45 7.33
N ASN A 405 11.46 -16.68 8.30
CA ASN A 405 11.61 -17.14 9.69
C ASN A 405 11.47 -15.96 10.68
N PRO A 406 10.28 -15.72 11.27
CA PRO A 406 10.06 -14.65 12.25
C PRO A 406 10.66 -14.94 13.63
N HIS A 407 11.31 -16.11 13.81
CA HIS A 407 11.97 -16.53 15.06
C HIS A 407 13.50 -16.45 15.00
N ALA A 408 14.10 -16.21 13.83
CA ALA A 408 15.55 -16.11 13.68
C ALA A 408 16.07 -14.77 14.23
N SER A 409 17.23 -14.79 14.89
CA SER A 409 17.91 -13.56 15.31
C SER A 409 18.58 -12.87 14.11
N LEU A 410 18.88 -11.57 14.23
CA LEU A 410 19.63 -10.85 13.18
C LEU A 410 21.01 -11.48 12.92
N GLU A 411 21.66 -12.02 13.96
CA GLU A 411 22.94 -12.73 13.85
C GLU A 411 22.80 -14.00 12.98
N GLN A 412 21.79 -14.84 13.26
CA GLN A 412 21.48 -16.02 12.45
C GLN A 412 21.08 -15.65 11.02
N ILE A 413 20.36 -14.55 10.82
CA ILE A 413 19.94 -14.08 9.49
C ILE A 413 21.15 -13.68 8.65
N LEU A 414 22.09 -12.93 9.23
CA LEU A 414 23.31 -12.49 8.55
C LEU A 414 24.30 -13.64 8.29
N GLU A 415 24.29 -14.72 9.09
CA GLU A 415 25.14 -15.90 8.89
C GLU A 415 24.52 -16.95 7.93
N GLU A 416 23.21 -17.23 8.06
CA GLU A 416 22.56 -18.37 7.40
C GLU A 416 21.55 -18.03 6.29
N TYR A 417 21.07 -16.78 6.18
CA TYR A 417 19.95 -16.40 5.30
C TYR A 417 20.29 -15.32 4.26
N VAL A 418 21.40 -14.58 4.42
CA VAL A 418 21.92 -13.65 3.40
C VAL A 418 22.85 -14.42 2.44
N ILE A 419 22.40 -14.66 1.21
CA ILE A 419 23.09 -15.55 0.25
C ILE A 419 23.81 -14.82 -0.90
N CYS A 420 23.79 -13.49 -0.92
CA CYS A 420 24.37 -12.63 -1.96
C CYS A 420 24.58 -11.19 -1.42
N GLU A 421 25.32 -10.37 -2.16
CA GLU A 421 25.67 -8.99 -1.76
C GLU A 421 24.42 -8.08 -1.69
N ASP A 422 24.19 -7.50 -0.51
CA ASP A 422 22.99 -6.73 -0.18
C ASP A 422 23.03 -5.29 -0.70
N ILE A 423 22.57 -5.12 -1.94
CA ILE A 423 22.35 -3.84 -2.60
C ILE A 423 20.99 -3.20 -2.23
N GLY A 424 20.24 -3.77 -1.27
CA GLY A 424 18.91 -3.28 -0.89
C GLY A 424 18.89 -1.85 -0.32
N HIS A 425 20.06 -1.31 0.02
CA HIS A 425 20.27 0.08 0.42
C HIS A 425 20.30 1.07 -0.76
N GLN A 426 20.28 0.58 -2.01
CA GLN A 426 20.24 1.35 -3.26
C GLN A 426 18.87 1.28 -3.94
N ILE A 427 17.94 0.50 -3.39
CA ILE A 427 16.59 0.27 -3.91
C ILE A 427 15.59 1.05 -3.06
N ASP A 428 15.20 2.24 -3.52
CA ASP A 428 14.34 3.17 -2.77
C ASP A 428 12.83 3.03 -3.09
N TRP A 429 12.52 2.38 -4.22
CA TRP A 429 11.16 2.17 -4.73
C TRP A 429 10.41 1.02 -4.04
N ILE A 430 11.08 0.19 -3.23
CA ILE A 430 10.42 -0.77 -2.33
C ILE A 430 10.28 -0.17 -0.92
N GLN A 431 9.05 -0.09 -0.44
CA GLN A 431 8.71 0.53 0.85
C GLN A 431 8.68 -0.50 2.01
N TRP A 432 9.71 -1.35 2.09
CA TRP A 432 9.87 -2.35 3.14
C TRP A 432 10.36 -1.76 4.48
N ALA A 433 10.02 -2.43 5.58
CA ALA A 433 10.69 -2.23 6.86
C ALA A 433 11.81 -3.27 6.95
N LYS A 434 12.94 -3.00 6.29
CA LYS A 434 14.00 -3.97 5.97
C LYS A 434 14.42 -4.87 7.14
N GLU A 435 14.62 -4.28 8.31
CA GLU A 435 15.12 -4.93 9.53
C GLU A 435 14.00 -5.35 10.50
N ASP A 436 12.73 -5.26 10.09
CA ASP A 436 11.57 -5.78 10.82
C ASP A 436 11.54 -7.30 10.67
N LEU A 437 12.40 -7.99 11.44
CA LEU A 437 12.60 -9.46 11.38
C LEU A 437 11.28 -10.22 11.50
N TYR A 438 10.38 -9.68 12.32
CA TYR A 438 9.04 -10.21 12.55
C TYR A 438 8.17 -10.23 11.28
N LYS A 439 8.33 -9.20 10.42
CA LYS A 439 7.70 -9.12 9.09
C LYS A 439 8.59 -9.70 7.97
N GLY A 440 9.59 -10.49 8.33
CA GLY A 440 10.60 -11.06 7.44
C GLY A 440 11.68 -10.04 7.09
N TYR A 441 12.91 -10.26 7.56
CA TYR A 441 14.09 -9.49 7.12
C TYR A 441 14.19 -9.54 5.59
N SER A 442 14.43 -8.40 4.95
CA SER A 442 14.41 -8.29 3.49
C SER A 442 15.70 -7.66 2.95
N TYR A 443 16.08 -8.03 1.73
CA TYR A 443 17.26 -7.47 1.05
C TYR A 443 17.13 -7.56 -0.48
N ALA A 444 18.07 -6.95 -1.21
CA ALA A 444 18.15 -7.08 -2.66
C ALA A 444 19.55 -7.52 -3.10
N CYS A 445 19.62 -8.23 -4.21
CA CYS A 445 20.87 -8.66 -4.85
C CYS A 445 20.82 -8.36 -6.36
N SER A 446 22.00 -8.26 -6.98
CA SER A 446 22.09 -8.36 -8.44
C SER A 446 21.78 -9.79 -8.89
N VAL A 447 21.15 -9.95 -10.06
CA VAL A 447 20.82 -11.28 -10.61
C VAL A 447 22.08 -12.16 -10.78
N PRO A 448 23.21 -11.65 -11.32
CA PRO A 448 24.43 -12.45 -11.50
C PRO A 448 25.11 -12.89 -10.19
N ASP A 449 24.85 -12.24 -9.06
CA ASP A 449 25.36 -12.66 -7.75
C ASP A 449 24.44 -13.69 -7.10
N PHE A 450 23.13 -13.43 -7.07
CA PHE A 450 22.12 -14.36 -6.56
C PHE A 450 22.17 -15.74 -7.23
N ILE A 451 22.29 -15.79 -8.57
CA ILE A 451 22.37 -17.07 -9.30
C ILE A 451 23.71 -17.80 -9.12
N LYS A 452 24.66 -17.30 -8.31
CA LYS A 452 25.82 -18.11 -7.88
C LYS A 452 25.38 -19.22 -6.93
N VAL A 453 24.39 -18.92 -6.06
CA VAL A 453 23.85 -19.84 -5.06
C VAL A 453 22.58 -20.54 -5.56
N VAL A 454 21.57 -19.77 -5.97
CA VAL A 454 20.29 -20.36 -6.42
C VAL A 454 20.42 -20.84 -7.85
N LYS A 455 20.29 -22.15 -8.05
CA LYS A 455 20.44 -22.80 -9.36
C LYS A 455 19.14 -23.33 -9.95
N ASP A 456 18.06 -23.42 -9.18
CA ASP A 456 16.76 -23.99 -9.58
C ASP A 456 15.96 -23.12 -10.57
N LEU A 457 16.61 -22.21 -11.29
CA LEU A 457 16.01 -21.27 -12.25
C LEU A 457 16.47 -21.58 -13.69
N PRO A 458 15.76 -21.07 -14.72
CA PRO A 458 16.19 -21.17 -16.10
C PRO A 458 17.31 -20.15 -16.35
N LEU A 459 18.54 -20.51 -16.00
CA LEU A 459 19.68 -19.59 -15.93
C LEU A 459 20.00 -18.86 -17.25
N GLU A 460 19.61 -19.45 -18.39
CA GLU A 460 19.73 -18.88 -19.73
C GLU A 460 18.78 -17.69 -19.99
N ASP A 461 17.62 -17.63 -19.31
CA ASP A 461 16.69 -16.50 -19.40
C ASP A 461 17.08 -15.32 -18.49
N LEU A 462 18.07 -15.51 -17.59
CA LEU A 462 18.41 -14.58 -16.51
C LEU A 462 19.63 -13.68 -16.80
N GLU A 463 20.08 -13.58 -18.06
CA GLU A 463 21.14 -12.63 -18.44
C GLU A 463 20.67 -11.17 -18.27
N THR A 464 21.42 -10.38 -17.50
CA THR A 464 21.13 -8.96 -17.21
C THR A 464 22.26 -8.03 -17.62
N THR A 465 21.91 -6.84 -18.12
CA THR A 465 22.84 -5.77 -18.55
C THR A 465 23.27 -4.83 -17.43
N GLY A 466 22.53 -4.82 -16.31
CA GLY A 466 22.74 -3.97 -15.14
C GLY A 466 21.60 -4.16 -14.13
N ILE A 467 21.56 -3.36 -13.06
CA ILE A 467 20.57 -3.51 -11.98
C ILE A 467 19.29 -2.71 -12.25
N LEU A 468 18.13 -3.33 -12.05
CA LEU A 468 16.82 -2.67 -12.21
C LEU A 468 16.57 -1.63 -11.10
N GLY A 469 16.20 -0.42 -11.49
CA GLY A 469 16.01 0.70 -10.57
C GLY A 469 17.29 1.34 -10.03
N ILE A 470 18.45 1.02 -10.62
CA ILE A 470 19.71 1.72 -10.37
C ILE A 470 20.27 2.20 -11.71
N ASP A 471 20.81 3.41 -11.77
CA ASP A 471 21.49 3.94 -12.95
C ASP A 471 23.00 3.81 -12.82
N GLU A 472 23.54 2.80 -13.49
CA GLU A 472 24.98 2.51 -13.56
C GLU A 472 25.73 3.52 -14.45
N ASP A 473 25.02 4.28 -15.31
CA ASP A 473 25.53 5.35 -16.16
C ASP A 473 25.82 6.68 -15.42
N ILE A 474 26.30 6.62 -14.17
CA ILE A 474 26.75 7.79 -13.39
C ILE A 474 28.29 7.83 -13.32
N PRO A 475 28.99 8.41 -14.32
CA PRO A 475 30.45 8.48 -14.34
C PRO A 475 31.01 9.46 -13.29
N THR A 476 31.30 8.93 -12.10
CA THR A 476 32.24 9.44 -11.07
C THR A 476 32.09 10.88 -10.55
N ALA A 477 31.03 11.60 -10.90
CA ALA A 477 30.71 12.95 -10.42
C ALA A 477 29.25 13.08 -9.95
N SER A 478 28.72 12.11 -9.20
CA SER A 478 27.43 12.28 -8.53
C SER A 478 27.47 13.45 -7.56
N ASN A 479 26.47 14.32 -7.67
CA ASN A 479 26.09 15.27 -6.63
C ASN A 479 25.49 14.51 -5.43
N CYS A 480 25.37 15.18 -4.29
CA CYS A 480 24.66 14.63 -3.14
C CYS A 480 23.23 15.12 -3.14
N SER A 481 22.29 14.25 -2.81
CA SER A 481 20.87 14.55 -2.82
C SER A 481 20.15 13.81 -1.70
N PHE A 482 19.23 14.48 -1.01
CA PHE A 482 18.34 13.85 -0.03
C PHE A 482 16.95 14.48 -0.05
N ARG A 483 15.92 13.66 0.05
CA ARG A 483 14.51 14.06 0.09
C ARG A 483 14.05 14.34 1.50
N VAL A 484 13.31 15.42 1.68
CA VAL A 484 12.66 15.80 2.94
C VAL A 484 11.66 14.74 3.44
N ASN A 485 11.14 13.91 2.52
CA ASN A 485 10.34 12.75 2.84
C ASN A 485 11.00 11.51 2.21
N GLY A 486 11.35 10.52 3.05
CA GLY A 486 11.99 9.26 2.63
C GLY A 486 13.40 9.10 3.21
N ASP A 487 14.24 10.12 3.07
CA ASP A 487 15.69 9.97 3.31
C ASP A 487 16.17 10.57 4.65
N LEU A 488 15.29 11.24 5.40
CA LEU A 488 15.61 11.84 6.71
C LEU A 488 15.40 10.83 7.86
N ASN A 489 16.39 10.71 8.74
CA ASN A 489 16.29 9.95 10.00
C ASN A 489 15.95 10.88 11.17
N ASP A 490 14.91 10.51 11.93
CA ASP A 490 14.43 11.28 13.08
C ASP A 490 15.13 10.86 14.39
N PRO A 491 15.50 11.81 15.29
CA PRO A 491 15.32 13.26 15.19
C PRO A 491 16.33 13.94 14.25
N ALA A 492 15.83 14.60 13.21
CA ALA A 492 16.67 15.22 12.19
C ALA A 492 17.37 16.52 12.69
N PRO A 493 18.59 16.83 12.21
CA PRO A 493 19.24 18.11 12.43
C PRO A 493 18.68 19.24 11.55
N LEU A 494 19.04 20.47 11.90
CA LEU A 494 18.80 21.66 11.09
C LEU A 494 19.89 21.78 10.01
N TYR A 495 19.50 21.72 8.74
CA TYR A 495 20.41 21.78 7.59
C TYR A 495 20.61 23.22 7.09
N THR A 496 21.85 23.68 6.89
CA THR A 496 22.16 25.01 6.31
C THR A 496 23.29 24.95 5.29
N PRO A 497 23.37 25.90 4.32
CA PRO A 497 24.59 26.07 3.52
C PRO A 497 25.78 26.40 4.43
N MET A 498 27.00 26.00 4.03
CA MET A 498 28.20 26.24 4.85
C MET A 498 28.35 27.71 5.27
N GLY A 499 28.34 27.96 6.59
CA GLY A 499 28.53 29.29 7.17
C GLY A 499 27.37 30.28 6.99
N VAL A 500 26.22 29.84 6.45
CA VAL A 500 25.03 30.69 6.27
C VAL A 500 23.96 30.31 7.29
N TYR A 501 23.52 31.26 8.13
CA TYR A 501 22.44 31.03 9.10
C TYR A 501 21.05 31.16 8.45
N GLN A 502 20.80 30.32 7.45
CA GLN A 502 19.52 30.15 6.77
C GLN A 502 19.33 28.66 6.49
N LEU A 503 18.12 28.14 6.67
CA LEU A 503 17.82 26.75 6.33
C LEU A 503 18.07 26.48 4.85
N LEU A 504 18.60 25.29 4.54
CA LEU A 504 18.63 24.79 3.16
C LEU A 504 17.21 24.69 2.61
N MET A 505 17.04 25.00 1.33
CA MET A 505 15.73 24.96 0.66
C MET A 505 15.76 23.85 -0.39
N PRO A 506 14.84 22.87 -0.37
CA PRO A 506 14.73 21.87 -1.41
C PRO A 506 14.27 22.47 -2.75
N ASN A 507 14.49 21.70 -3.82
CA ASN A 507 13.85 21.88 -5.11
C ASN A 507 12.31 21.64 -5.02
N SER A 508 11.57 21.92 -6.10
CA SER A 508 10.10 21.79 -6.13
C SER A 508 9.54 20.38 -5.89
N GLU A 509 10.38 19.35 -5.92
CA GLU A 509 9.99 17.96 -5.66
C GLU A 509 10.17 17.60 -4.17
N GLY A 510 10.98 18.35 -3.44
CA GLY A 510 11.32 18.10 -2.03
C GLY A 510 12.72 17.53 -1.82
N THR A 511 13.58 17.58 -2.84
CA THR A 511 14.97 17.12 -2.78
C THR A 511 15.91 18.30 -2.51
N VAL A 512 16.77 18.18 -1.50
CA VAL A 512 17.92 19.07 -1.31
C VAL A 512 19.08 18.50 -2.13
N GLU A 513 19.73 19.33 -2.92
CA GLU A 513 20.86 18.97 -3.78
C GLU A 513 22.11 19.76 -3.39
N LEU A 514 23.28 19.12 -3.41
CA LEU A 514 24.60 19.74 -3.22
C LEU A 514 25.56 19.25 -4.30
N GLN A 515 26.29 20.16 -4.93
CA GLN A 515 27.32 19.78 -5.90
C GLN A 515 28.45 19.02 -5.21
N LYS A 516 29.11 18.10 -5.92
CA LYS A 516 30.27 17.39 -5.37
C LYS A 516 31.36 18.34 -4.90
N GLY A 517 31.78 18.22 -3.64
CA GLY A 517 32.72 19.12 -2.98
C GLY A 517 32.11 20.37 -2.32
N GLU A 518 30.81 20.67 -2.50
CA GLU A 518 30.11 21.62 -1.64
C GLU A 518 29.91 21.06 -0.24
N SER A 519 29.63 21.94 0.72
CA SER A 519 29.44 21.57 2.12
C SER A 519 28.20 22.20 2.72
N MET A 520 27.56 21.48 3.64
CA MET A 520 26.55 22.01 4.56
C MET A 520 27.05 22.00 5.99
N ASP A 521 26.50 22.90 6.81
CA ASP A 521 26.55 22.76 8.25
C ASP A 521 25.21 22.13 8.71
N MET A 522 25.29 21.15 9.61
CA MET A 522 24.15 20.48 10.25
C MET A 522 24.17 20.80 11.74
N TYR A 523 23.03 21.19 12.33
CA TYR A 523 22.97 21.61 13.73
C TYR A 523 21.94 20.84 14.56
N CYS A 524 22.33 20.51 15.79
CA CYS A 524 21.47 20.04 16.87
C CYS A 524 21.56 21.03 18.04
N THR A 525 20.46 21.27 18.76
CA THR A 525 20.50 22.13 19.98
C THR A 525 20.99 21.38 21.23
N LYS A 526 21.25 20.07 21.09
CA LYS A 526 22.05 19.22 21.97
C LYS A 526 23.09 18.49 21.10
N ALA A 527 23.69 17.42 21.60
CA ALA A 527 24.59 16.58 20.82
C ALA A 527 23.89 15.86 19.64
N PHE A 528 24.66 15.49 18.62
CA PHE A 528 24.35 14.37 17.73
C PHE A 528 24.42 13.02 18.48
N VAL A 529 24.00 11.93 17.83
CA VAL A 529 24.27 10.55 18.29
C VAL A 529 25.66 10.08 17.85
N ALA A 530 26.03 8.83 18.20
CA ALA A 530 27.29 8.23 17.76
C ALA A 530 27.43 8.23 16.22
N PRO A 531 28.60 8.60 15.66
CA PRO A 531 29.90 8.81 16.31
C PRO A 531 30.22 10.27 16.70
N PHE A 532 29.21 11.12 16.87
CA PHE A 532 29.35 12.58 17.02
C PHE A 532 28.81 13.12 18.36
N GLU A 533 28.83 12.32 19.44
CA GLU A 533 28.16 12.61 20.73
C GLU A 533 28.65 13.87 21.48
N ASN A 534 29.75 14.49 21.03
CA ASN A 534 30.30 15.73 21.61
C ASN A 534 30.06 16.96 20.73
N TYR A 535 29.42 16.82 19.57
CA TYR A 535 29.20 17.90 18.61
C TYR A 535 27.74 18.38 18.64
N THR A 536 27.53 19.69 18.62
CA THR A 536 26.23 20.35 18.35
C THR A 536 26.12 20.83 16.90
N ARG A 537 27.24 20.82 16.17
CA ARG A 537 27.39 21.20 14.78
C ARG A 537 28.33 20.22 14.07
N ILE A 538 27.92 19.74 12.92
CA ILE A 538 28.77 18.96 12.00
C ILE A 538 28.90 19.75 10.69
N ARG A 539 30.08 19.71 10.07
CA ARG A 539 30.28 20.15 8.69
C ARG A 539 30.50 18.94 7.81
N ALA A 540 29.59 18.74 6.85
CA ALA A 540 29.61 17.61 5.93
C ALA A 540 29.88 18.12 4.50
N GLN A 541 30.96 17.65 3.89
CA GLN A 541 31.29 17.89 2.48
C GLN A 541 30.73 16.76 1.60
N CYS A 542 30.18 17.09 0.43
CA CYS A 542 29.60 16.11 -0.48
C CYS A 542 30.67 15.29 -1.22
N GLU A 543 30.65 13.96 -1.06
CA GLU A 543 31.46 13.01 -1.85
C GLU A 543 30.69 12.43 -3.05
N GLY A 544 29.38 12.25 -2.89
CA GLY A 544 28.41 11.88 -3.92
C GLY A 544 27.27 11.00 -3.41
N GLY A 545 26.04 11.18 -3.91
CA GLY A 545 24.84 10.47 -3.43
C GLY A 545 24.57 10.74 -1.95
N PHE A 546 24.43 9.67 -1.16
CA PHE A 546 24.32 9.76 0.30
C PHE A 546 25.67 9.77 1.04
N GLN A 547 26.81 9.83 0.35
CA GLN A 547 28.13 9.81 0.98
C GLN A 547 28.66 11.23 1.21
N PHE A 548 29.05 11.50 2.47
CA PHE A 548 29.59 12.77 2.91
C PHE A 548 30.92 12.55 3.65
N SER A 549 31.82 13.52 3.56
CA SER A 549 33.07 13.55 4.33
C SER A 549 33.01 14.58 5.47
N VAL A 550 33.45 14.16 6.66
CA VAL A 550 33.61 14.98 7.87
C VAL A 550 35.02 14.77 8.37
N GLU A 551 35.81 15.86 8.47
CA GLU A 551 37.25 15.82 8.81
C GLU A 551 38.09 14.82 7.98
N GLY A 552 37.64 14.49 6.76
CA GLY A 552 38.28 13.54 5.85
C GLY A 552 37.89 12.07 6.05
N GLN A 553 37.06 11.75 7.05
CA GLN A 553 36.42 10.45 7.21
C GLN A 553 35.07 10.43 6.48
N ARG A 554 34.66 9.28 5.92
CA ARG A 554 33.41 9.14 5.17
C ARG A 554 32.29 8.58 6.04
N TYR A 555 31.10 9.14 5.87
CA TYR A 555 29.86 8.79 6.56
C TYR A 555 28.69 8.80 5.57
N ASN A 556 27.73 7.91 5.78
CA ASN A 556 26.45 7.95 5.07
C ASN A 556 25.54 9.01 5.73
N PHE A 557 24.74 9.71 4.93
CA PHE A 557 23.78 10.72 5.36
C PHE A 557 22.89 10.26 6.52
N SER A 558 22.45 9.00 6.50
CA SER A 558 21.63 8.38 7.55
C SER A 558 22.24 8.42 8.97
N GLN A 559 23.55 8.66 9.11
CA GLN A 559 24.27 8.70 10.40
C GLN A 559 24.17 10.06 11.11
N PHE A 560 23.70 11.12 10.46
CA PHE A 560 23.64 12.47 11.03
C PHE A 560 22.33 12.73 11.80
N ILE A 561 22.17 12.09 12.96
CA ILE A 561 20.94 12.15 13.78
C ILE A 561 21.17 12.93 15.08
N CYS A 562 20.22 13.75 15.51
CA CYS A 562 20.28 14.45 16.81
C CYS A 562 19.86 13.55 17.98
N SER A 563 20.53 13.68 19.13
CA SER A 563 20.14 13.00 20.40
C SER A 563 18.74 13.36 20.91
N SER A 564 18.17 14.48 20.45
CA SER A 564 16.75 14.81 20.53
C SER A 564 16.43 15.89 19.50
N TRP A 565 15.14 16.01 19.12
CA TRP A 565 14.66 17.08 18.23
C TRP A 565 15.23 18.47 18.61
N PRO A 566 15.66 19.28 17.61
CA PRO A 566 16.09 20.65 17.83
C PRO A 566 15.05 21.48 18.60
N THR A 567 15.51 22.35 19.48
CA THR A 567 14.63 23.09 20.39
C THR A 567 14.39 24.52 19.93
N TYR A 568 13.27 24.76 19.27
CA TYR A 568 12.82 26.10 18.90
C TYR A 568 12.64 27.05 20.09
N THR A 569 12.85 28.34 19.86
CA THR A 569 12.74 29.46 20.80
C THR A 569 12.17 30.71 20.11
N ALA A 570 11.99 31.78 20.88
CA ALA A 570 11.56 33.10 20.41
C ALA A 570 12.52 34.17 20.96
N ARG A 571 12.96 35.10 20.10
CA ARG A 571 13.84 36.22 20.46
C ARG A 571 13.13 37.56 20.27
N ARG A 572 13.16 38.41 21.30
CA ARG A 572 12.87 39.85 21.18
C ARG A 572 13.90 40.49 20.24
N THR A 573 13.46 41.36 19.35
CA THR A 573 14.33 41.99 18.34
C THR A 573 14.47 43.50 18.54
N GLY A 574 13.62 44.11 19.38
CA GLY A 574 13.53 45.56 19.54
C GLY A 574 13.01 46.31 18.31
N ARG A 575 12.57 45.60 17.26
CA ARG A 575 11.92 46.18 16.08
C ARG A 575 10.43 46.34 16.39
N SER A 576 9.89 47.54 16.28
CA SER A 576 8.45 47.75 16.43
C SER A 576 7.67 47.21 15.21
N CYS A 577 6.41 46.83 15.45
CA CYS A 577 5.48 46.42 14.40
C CYS A 577 4.15 47.15 14.56
N ASN A 578 3.37 47.29 13.47
CA ASN A 578 2.14 48.07 13.52
C ASN A 578 1.10 47.39 14.43
N GLY A 579 0.83 48.00 15.59
CA GLY A 579 -0.05 47.46 16.63
C GLY A 579 0.61 46.50 17.62
N GLY A 580 1.93 46.34 17.64
CA GLY A 580 2.64 45.50 18.61
C GLY A 580 3.90 46.14 19.19
N THR A 581 4.41 45.58 20.28
CA THR A 581 5.56 46.09 21.04
C THR A 581 6.89 45.60 20.45
N ASP A 582 6.96 44.35 19.96
CA ASP A 582 8.14 43.79 19.28
C ASP A 582 7.71 42.86 18.13
N LEU A 583 8.50 42.85 17.06
CA LEU A 583 8.46 41.90 15.96
C LEU A 583 9.40 40.72 16.30
N LEU A 584 8.94 39.82 17.15
CA LEU A 584 9.71 38.68 17.66
C LEU A 584 10.20 37.78 16.52
N GLY A 585 11.47 37.35 16.57
CA GLY A 585 12.02 36.34 15.67
C GLY A 585 11.85 34.95 16.27
N ILE A 586 11.17 34.04 15.58
CA ILE A 586 10.99 32.64 16.01
C ILE A 586 11.93 31.74 15.22
N GLY A 587 12.58 30.80 15.89
CA GLY A 587 13.64 30.00 15.27
C GLY A 587 14.46 29.19 16.26
N PHE A 588 15.70 28.87 15.87
CA PHE A 588 16.59 27.99 16.64
C PHE A 588 17.86 28.70 17.06
N ASP A 589 18.19 28.62 18.36
CA ASP A 589 19.51 28.95 18.87
C ASP A 589 20.48 27.81 18.50
N VAL A 590 21.46 28.11 17.66
CA VAL A 590 22.46 27.14 17.16
C VAL A 590 23.87 27.67 17.37
N ASP A 591 24.89 26.81 17.25
CA ASP A 591 26.29 27.23 17.34
C ASP A 591 26.58 28.41 16.41
N GLY A 592 27.05 29.52 16.98
CA GLY A 592 27.42 30.74 16.28
C GLY A 592 26.29 31.59 15.69
N GLY A 593 24.99 31.26 15.87
CA GLY A 593 23.92 31.98 15.17
C GLY A 593 22.48 31.81 15.66
N PHE A 594 21.54 32.10 14.76
CA PHE A 594 20.09 31.94 14.96
C PHE A 594 19.43 31.62 13.62
N LEU A 595 18.72 30.49 13.54
CA LEU A 595 17.99 30.09 12.34
C LEU A 595 16.53 30.51 12.47
N GLN A 596 16.20 31.72 12.02
CA GLN A 596 14.84 32.26 12.05
C GLN A 596 13.96 31.60 10.99
N THR A 597 12.74 31.21 11.36
CA THR A 597 11.72 30.65 10.45
C THR A 597 10.57 31.61 10.18
N MET A 598 10.18 32.43 11.16
CA MET A 598 9.10 33.43 11.03
C MET A 598 9.29 34.64 11.94
N ASP A 599 8.76 35.79 11.51
CA ASP A 599 8.55 36.97 12.36
C ASP A 599 7.14 36.94 12.98
N VAL A 600 7.00 37.33 14.24
CA VAL A 600 5.72 37.38 14.97
C VAL A 600 5.54 38.77 15.57
N CYS A 601 4.57 39.53 15.10
CA CYS A 601 4.23 40.83 15.70
C CYS A 601 3.40 40.60 16.95
N HIS A 602 3.99 40.83 18.12
CA HIS A 602 3.35 40.62 19.41
C HIS A 602 3.29 41.93 20.21
N ASP A 603 2.18 42.11 20.92
CA ASP A 603 1.92 43.22 21.83
C ASP A 603 1.98 42.65 23.26
N GLU A 604 3.11 42.83 23.95
CA GLU A 604 3.32 42.30 25.32
C GLU A 604 2.49 43.05 26.37
N ASP A 605 2.12 44.31 26.13
CA ASP A 605 1.25 45.09 27.02
C ASP A 605 -0.21 44.59 26.97
N GLN A 606 -0.65 44.05 25.82
CA GLN A 606 -1.99 43.48 25.62
C GLN A 606 -1.99 41.94 25.50
N GLU A 607 -0.82 41.30 25.62
CA GLU A 607 -0.57 39.84 25.48
C GLU A 607 -1.14 39.22 24.20
N VAL A 608 -1.12 39.95 23.08
CA VAL A 608 -1.80 39.57 21.84
C VAL A 608 -0.87 39.58 20.62
N THR A 609 -0.86 38.46 19.90
CA THR A 609 -0.21 38.38 18.58
C THR A 609 -1.11 39.02 17.53
N ARG A 610 -0.60 40.02 16.81
CA ARG A 610 -1.33 40.75 15.76
C ARG A 610 -1.27 40.05 14.42
N TYR A 611 -0.08 39.61 14.02
CA TYR A 611 0.17 38.86 12.80
C TYR A 611 1.44 38.02 12.91
N VAL A 612 1.57 37.06 12.00
CA VAL A 612 2.79 36.28 11.76
C VAL A 612 3.19 36.46 10.30
N HIS A 613 4.48 36.48 10.03
CA HIS A 613 5.05 36.63 8.69
C HIS A 613 6.12 35.56 8.44
N HIS A 614 5.90 34.78 7.40
CA HIS A 614 6.77 33.70 6.92
C HIS A 614 6.65 33.62 5.39
N VAL A 615 7.62 32.96 4.76
CA VAL A 615 7.71 32.86 3.29
C VAL A 615 7.44 31.43 2.85
N LEU A 616 6.36 31.24 2.09
CA LEU A 616 6.12 29.99 1.36
C LEU A 616 6.98 29.94 0.09
N THR A 617 7.40 28.73 -0.28
CA THR A 617 8.18 28.45 -1.49
C THR A 617 7.60 27.23 -2.22
N PRO A 618 7.97 26.95 -3.48
CA PRO A 618 7.47 25.75 -4.18
C PRO A 618 7.72 24.45 -3.39
N SER A 619 8.85 24.36 -2.68
CA SER A 619 9.20 23.22 -1.83
C SER A 619 8.44 23.12 -0.52
N SER A 620 7.66 24.14 -0.11
CA SER A 620 6.73 24.03 1.03
C SER A 620 5.67 22.94 0.82
N GLY A 621 5.36 22.56 -0.44
CA GLY A 621 4.47 21.42 -0.72
C GLY A 621 5.03 20.05 -0.30
N SER A 622 6.35 19.95 -0.13
CA SER A 622 7.08 18.72 0.22
C SER A 622 7.59 18.73 1.67
N TYR A 623 6.88 19.40 2.59
CA TYR A 623 7.17 19.39 4.02
C TYR A 623 7.27 17.98 4.61
N GLN A 624 8.07 17.82 5.68
CA GLN A 624 8.32 16.54 6.34
C GLN A 624 7.07 16.00 7.04
N ARG A 625 6.67 14.78 6.67
CA ARG A 625 5.46 14.11 7.16
C ARG A 625 5.72 13.28 8.41
N SER A 626 4.67 12.71 9.00
CA SER A 626 4.70 11.84 10.20
C SER A 626 5.22 12.43 11.52
N VAL A 627 5.82 13.63 11.50
CA VAL A 627 6.37 14.32 12.69
C VAL A 627 5.32 14.49 13.80
N THR A 628 5.62 14.03 15.01
CA THR A 628 4.79 14.21 16.22
C THR A 628 4.49 15.69 16.49
N ARG A 629 3.29 16.02 16.98
CA ARG A 629 2.93 17.41 17.34
C ARG A 629 3.52 17.77 18.72
N PRO A 630 4.39 18.79 18.84
CA PRO A 630 4.83 19.27 20.15
C PRO A 630 3.72 20.07 20.86
N SER A 631 3.82 20.14 22.19
CA SER A 631 3.02 21.07 23.00
C SER A 631 3.39 22.52 22.72
N PHE A 632 2.45 23.45 22.91
CA PHE A 632 2.74 24.87 22.88
C PHE A 632 3.73 25.25 23.99
N LYS A 633 4.59 26.24 23.74
CA LYS A 633 5.44 26.90 24.75
C LYS A 633 4.94 28.34 24.92
N PRO A 634 4.62 28.83 26.13
CA PRO A 634 4.23 30.23 26.31
C PRO A 634 5.42 31.21 26.24
N GLY A 635 6.63 30.77 26.59
CA GLY A 635 7.77 31.68 26.80
C GLY A 635 7.55 32.59 28.01
N ASP A 636 8.25 33.73 28.04
CA ASP A 636 8.15 34.74 29.10
C ASP A 636 7.24 35.94 28.72
N PHE A 637 6.74 35.99 27.48
CA PHE A 637 5.94 37.07 26.89
C PHE A 637 4.56 37.31 27.55
N TYR A 638 4.10 36.41 28.41
CA TYR A 638 2.77 36.45 29.05
C TYR A 638 2.82 36.76 30.56
N ALA A 639 3.82 37.55 31.00
CA ALA A 639 3.98 38.00 32.38
C ALA A 639 3.91 36.87 33.45
N GLY A 640 4.35 35.66 33.10
CA GLY A 640 4.31 34.47 33.98
C GLY A 640 2.95 33.77 34.10
N LYS A 641 1.94 34.15 33.31
CA LYS A 641 0.62 33.50 33.28
C LYS A 641 0.71 32.08 32.73
N ASN A 642 -0.05 31.17 33.34
CA ASN A 642 -0.26 29.82 32.81
C ASN A 642 -1.28 29.88 31.64
N VAL A 643 -0.79 30.20 30.44
CA VAL A 643 -1.59 30.27 29.20
C VAL A 643 -2.26 28.92 28.89
N ASP A 644 -1.63 27.80 29.25
CA ASP A 644 -2.23 26.47 29.05
C ASP A 644 -3.57 26.33 29.77
N ASN A 645 -3.63 26.78 31.03
CA ASN A 645 -4.84 26.79 31.85
C ASN A 645 -5.90 27.77 31.33
N LEU A 646 -5.49 28.95 30.83
CA LEU A 646 -6.41 29.94 30.24
C LEU A 646 -7.18 29.39 29.03
N TYR A 647 -6.60 28.43 28.32
CA TYR A 647 -7.24 27.74 27.19
C TYR A 647 -8.09 26.52 27.57
N THR A 648 -8.35 26.26 28.86
CA THR A 648 -9.31 25.22 29.28
C THR A 648 -10.75 25.76 29.23
N GLN A 649 -11.69 24.91 28.82
CA GLN A 649 -13.12 25.26 28.75
C GLN A 649 -13.67 25.77 30.10
N VAL A 650 -13.21 25.18 31.21
CA VAL A 650 -13.55 25.61 32.59
C VAL A 650 -13.06 27.04 32.87
N GLN A 651 -11.81 27.36 32.55
CA GLN A 651 -11.27 28.71 32.78
C GLN A 651 -11.90 29.75 31.84
N GLN A 652 -12.19 29.38 30.60
CA GLN A 652 -12.89 30.24 29.64
C GLN A 652 -14.31 30.57 30.13
N ASN A 653 -15.07 29.56 30.59
CA ASN A 653 -16.39 29.76 31.16
C ASN A 653 -16.35 30.67 32.40
N ASN A 654 -15.41 30.42 33.33
CA ASN A 654 -15.21 31.27 34.51
C ASN A 654 -14.95 32.74 34.14
N THR A 655 -14.04 32.98 33.17
CA THR A 655 -13.66 34.33 32.76
C THR A 655 -14.76 35.02 31.95
N ILE A 656 -15.44 34.34 31.03
CA ILE A 656 -16.55 34.94 30.27
C ILE A 656 -17.76 35.20 31.17
N SER A 657 -18.07 34.31 32.12
CA SER A 657 -19.14 34.55 33.10
C SER A 657 -18.90 35.82 33.93
N GLN A 658 -17.64 36.08 34.32
CA GLN A 658 -17.25 37.31 35.01
C GLN A 658 -17.37 38.56 34.11
N ILE A 659 -17.06 38.45 32.82
CA ILE A 659 -17.19 39.54 31.84
C ILE A 659 -18.66 39.88 31.54
N LEU A 660 -19.52 38.87 31.41
CA LEU A 660 -20.95 39.04 31.10
C LEU A 660 -21.80 39.38 32.34
N GLY A 661 -21.32 39.12 33.55
CA GLY A 661 -22.09 39.28 34.80
C GLY A 661 -23.20 38.25 34.98
N MET A 662 -23.15 37.14 34.24
CA MET A 662 -24.11 36.03 34.26
C MET A 662 -23.40 34.71 33.95
N ASP A 663 -24.05 33.58 34.24
CA ASP A 663 -23.51 32.25 33.88
C ASP A 663 -23.38 32.11 32.35
N ALA A 664 -22.17 31.84 31.88
CA ALA A 664 -21.85 31.61 30.48
C ALA A 664 -21.83 30.12 30.08
N SER A 665 -22.07 29.19 31.01
CA SER A 665 -22.06 27.73 30.76
C SER A 665 -22.86 27.28 29.53
N PRO A 666 -24.06 27.85 29.22
CA PRO A 666 -24.81 27.48 28.00
C PRO A 666 -24.08 27.76 26.68
N TYR A 667 -23.06 28.63 26.67
CA TYR A 667 -22.23 28.91 25.48
C TYR A 667 -21.03 27.95 25.34
N PHE A 668 -20.85 27.03 26.30
CA PHE A 668 -19.76 26.04 26.36
C PHE A 668 -20.30 24.59 26.47
N GLU A 669 -21.55 24.34 26.07
CA GLU A 669 -22.14 23.00 26.15
C GLU A 669 -21.49 22.02 25.14
N GLY A 670 -20.89 20.95 25.68
CA GLY A 670 -20.25 19.90 24.89
C GLY A 670 -18.73 20.08 24.72
N SER A 671 -18.01 18.96 24.61
CA SER A 671 -16.54 18.90 24.65
C SER A 671 -15.81 19.64 23.52
N ASN A 672 -16.51 20.00 22.46
CA ASN A 672 -15.95 20.68 21.28
C ASN A 672 -16.28 22.18 21.21
N ILE A 673 -17.09 22.73 22.14
CA ILE A 673 -17.49 24.15 22.13
C ILE A 673 -16.62 24.92 23.12
N TYR A 674 -15.43 25.33 22.67
CA TYR A 674 -14.49 26.16 23.42
C TYR A 674 -13.58 26.95 22.46
N LEU A 675 -12.93 28.00 22.95
CA LEU A 675 -11.95 28.76 22.17
C LEU A 675 -10.66 27.93 22.06
N ALA A 676 -10.44 27.30 20.90
CA ALA A 676 -9.26 26.48 20.64
C ALA A 676 -8.01 27.31 20.29
N ARG A 677 -6.83 26.73 20.50
CA ARG A 677 -5.53 27.34 20.13
C ARG A 677 -5.26 27.16 18.63
N GLY A 678 -5.67 28.13 17.83
CA GLY A 678 -5.30 28.22 16.41
C GLY A 678 -3.81 28.56 16.22
N HIS A 679 -3.21 28.05 15.15
CA HIS A 679 -1.91 28.54 14.68
C HIS A 679 -2.12 29.69 13.68
N MET A 680 -1.25 30.69 13.71
CA MET A 680 -1.28 31.84 12.77
C MET A 680 -0.34 31.66 11.55
N ALA A 681 0.63 30.76 11.65
CA ALA A 681 1.33 30.13 10.54
C ALA A 681 1.18 28.61 10.72
N ALA A 682 0.86 27.86 9.67
CA ALA A 682 0.56 26.44 9.80
C ALA A 682 1.85 25.61 9.87
N LYS A 683 1.82 24.49 10.60
CA LYS A 683 2.97 23.55 10.67
C LYS A 683 3.46 23.14 9.27
N VAL A 684 2.53 22.95 8.33
CA VAL A 684 2.78 22.49 6.95
C VAL A 684 3.35 23.57 6.03
N ASP A 685 3.48 24.82 6.50
CA ASP A 685 4.10 25.91 5.75
C ASP A 685 5.64 25.80 5.78
N PHE A 686 6.17 25.12 6.79
CA PHE A 686 7.59 24.91 7.06
C PHE A 686 8.04 23.51 6.64
N ILE A 687 9.27 23.40 6.15
CA ILE A 687 9.72 22.21 5.41
C ILE A 687 10.26 21.10 6.32
N PHE A 688 11.18 21.40 7.24
CA PHE A 688 11.83 20.40 8.09
C PHE A 688 11.12 20.21 9.43
N ALA A 689 11.26 19.01 9.99
CA ALA A 689 10.86 18.72 11.36
C ALA A 689 11.87 19.28 12.36
N SER A 690 11.48 20.35 13.06
CA SER A 690 12.27 21.01 14.11
C SER A 690 11.40 21.97 14.91
#